data_AF-A0A7K1H4X7-F1
#
_entry.id   AF-A0A7K1H4X7-F1
#
_cell.length_a   1.000
_cell.length_b   1.000
_cell.length_c   1.000
_cell.angle_alpha   90.00
_cell.angle_beta   90.00
_cell.angle_gamma   90.00
#
_symmetry.space_group_name_H-M   'P 1'
#
loop_
_entity.id
_entity.type
_entity.pdbx_description
1 polymer ?
#
loop_
_entity_poly.entity_id
_entity_poly.type
_entity_poly.pdbx_seq_one_letter_code
_entity_poly.pdbx_strand_id
1 'polypeptide(L)'
;MNFFERQRQVRRLSTRLVLLFVLAVVGIVVVVNLAALFAFNATTADPGQLVGLIAIVTVATVVAIGLAALVRTLALRSGGGKVARELGGVPVPANTTDPELRRLRNVVEEMALASGVPVPEVYVLPEETAINAFAAGWTPSDAAVAVTRGALQRLNRDELQGVIAHEFSHVVNGDMRLNIRLMGLLFGILFLTVIGRGLARAGVLGGGRSRGNNNGGSAAPLALVGLALLVAGYVGVLAGRLIQASVSRQREYLADASAVQFTRQTRGIAGALKKIGGLSDGSELKSPKRDEVGHMLFGEATRASWLATHPPLVDRIKALEPSFDPAELRQLSQRWAAAPPSGRQEDVAMGLAPAAAPDRPHPPAQPGPTGHAGRVRVAPGEVLDRVAAPTENAYTHAAAILDRIPEPLLDRARDRHAAVPLLLGLLLSTEPEVRNHQYVAVAQRQGQQLADSALRAADDLRALPAELRLPLAELAFPALRERPDAELESLLAAVFALIHADGAINVTEYCLSRLLLAELAESLRPDSRWRTDRRKLTDARSAAAALLAILAQVGHPDRAEAERAFQAGVAALLPGTPLPYAPPENGVLALETAWPVLDELRPADKERLVAATVAVISHDGEMTVPEVELLRTICGLLHCPLPPMVGVSTG
;
A
#
# COMPACT_ATOMS: atom_id res chain seq x y z
N MET A 1 -12.32 12.83 10.60
CA MET A 1 -12.46 12.50 9.17
C MET A 1 -12.25 11.01 9.03
N ASN A 2 -13.29 10.28 8.62
CA ASN A 2 -13.23 8.82 8.50
C ASN A 2 -12.48 8.39 7.23
N PHE A 3 -12.18 7.11 7.08
CA PHE A 3 -11.44 6.56 5.94
C PHE A 3 -12.09 6.87 4.58
N PHE A 4 -13.41 6.72 4.47
CA PHE A 4 -14.14 6.93 3.22
C PHE A 4 -14.18 8.40 2.80
N GLU A 5 -14.17 9.33 3.77
CA GLU A 5 -13.97 10.76 3.53
C GLU A 5 -12.58 11.05 2.96
N ARG A 6 -11.53 10.43 3.52
CA ARG A 6 -10.14 10.54 3.00
C ARG A 6 -10.07 10.05 1.55
N GLN A 7 -10.62 8.88 1.24
CA GLN A 7 -10.64 8.37 -0.14
C GLN A 7 -11.37 9.31 -1.11
N ARG A 8 -12.51 9.89 -0.70
CA ARG A 8 -13.24 10.88 -1.51
C ARG A 8 -12.40 12.14 -1.76
N GLN A 9 -11.67 12.61 -0.76
CA GLN A 9 -10.76 13.74 -0.89
C GLN A 9 -9.62 13.43 -1.86
N VAL A 10 -8.97 12.26 -1.75
CA VAL A 10 -7.90 11.80 -2.67
C VAL A 10 -8.38 11.78 -4.12
N ARG A 11 -9.60 11.30 -4.38
CA ARG A 11 -10.18 11.30 -5.74
C ARG A 11 -10.42 12.72 -6.27
N ARG A 12 -11.01 13.60 -5.47
CA ARG A 12 -11.24 15.01 -5.86
C ARG A 12 -9.93 15.73 -6.15
N LEU A 13 -8.92 15.50 -5.32
CA LEU A 13 -7.58 16.05 -5.52
C LEU A 13 -6.94 15.49 -6.79
N SER A 14 -7.03 14.18 -7.02
CA SER A 14 -6.55 13.54 -8.26
C SER A 14 -7.18 14.18 -9.50
N THR A 15 -8.50 14.41 -9.50
CA THR A 15 -9.19 15.08 -10.61
C THR A 15 -8.70 16.51 -10.81
N ARG A 16 -8.54 17.29 -9.72
CA ARG A 16 -7.98 18.65 -9.80
C ARG A 16 -6.55 18.65 -10.34
N LEU A 17 -5.72 17.71 -9.91
CA LEU A 17 -4.35 17.55 -10.38
C LEU A 17 -4.30 17.24 -11.88
N VAL A 18 -5.15 16.33 -12.36
CA VAL A 18 -5.26 16.04 -13.80
C VAL A 18 -5.71 17.27 -14.58
N LEU A 19 -6.68 18.05 -14.09
CA LEU A 19 -7.10 19.30 -14.73
C LEU A 19 -5.96 20.32 -14.80
N LEU A 20 -5.21 20.50 -13.71
CA LEU A 20 -4.06 21.40 -13.69
C LEU A 20 -2.93 20.93 -14.62
N PHE A 21 -2.72 19.61 -14.72
CA PHE A 21 -1.79 19.04 -15.69
C PHE A 21 -2.21 19.33 -17.13
N VAL A 22 -3.49 19.13 -17.47
CA VAL A 22 -4.01 19.46 -18.81
C VAL A 22 -3.79 20.94 -19.12
N LEU A 23 -4.05 21.84 -18.16
CA LEU A 23 -3.80 23.27 -18.32
C LEU A 23 -2.31 23.57 -18.54
N ALA A 24 -1.41 22.91 -17.80
CA ALA A 24 0.03 23.05 -17.99
C ALA A 24 0.47 22.58 -19.39
N VAL A 25 -0.05 21.44 -19.86
CA VAL A 25 0.21 20.93 -21.22
C VAL A 25 -0.29 21.90 -22.29
N VAL A 26 -1.49 22.47 -22.13
CA VAL A 26 -2.00 23.51 -23.04
C VAL A 26 -1.06 24.72 -23.07
N GLY A 27 -0.61 25.20 -21.91
CA GLY A 27 0.35 26.30 -21.83
C GLY A 27 1.68 25.99 -22.54
N ILE A 28 2.22 24.79 -22.34
CA ILE A 28 3.44 24.32 -23.05
C ILE A 28 3.22 24.30 -24.56
N VAL A 29 2.10 23.74 -25.03
CA VAL A 29 1.76 23.68 -26.45
C VAL A 29 1.72 25.08 -27.05
N VAL A 30 1.12 26.06 -26.36
CA VAL A 30 1.09 27.45 -26.82
C VAL A 30 2.51 28.01 -26.98
N VAL A 31 3.37 27.85 -25.96
CA VAL A 31 4.76 28.35 -25.99
C VAL A 31 5.56 27.71 -27.12
N VAL A 32 5.44 26.40 -27.31
CA VAL A 32 6.17 25.66 -28.35
C VAL A 32 5.70 26.07 -29.75
N ASN A 33 4.40 26.27 -29.96
CA ASN A 33 3.87 26.76 -31.23
C ASN A 33 4.36 28.18 -31.55
N LEU A 34 4.32 29.10 -30.58
CA LEU A 34 4.84 30.46 -30.76
C LEU A 34 6.33 30.45 -31.12
N ALA A 35 7.11 29.61 -30.45
CA ALA A 35 8.52 29.44 -30.75
C ALA A 35 8.76 28.86 -32.15
N ALA A 36 7.95 27.89 -32.59
CA ALA A 36 8.04 27.34 -33.93
C ALA A 36 7.69 28.38 -35.01
N LEU A 37 6.60 29.14 -34.81
CA LEU A 37 6.21 30.21 -35.73
C LEU A 37 7.32 31.25 -35.92
N PHE A 38 7.99 31.64 -34.82
CA PHE A 38 9.12 32.56 -34.87
C PHE A 38 10.36 31.91 -35.49
N ALA A 39 10.70 30.67 -35.08
CA ALA A 39 11.87 29.95 -35.57
C ALA A 39 11.87 29.74 -37.10
N PHE A 40 10.71 29.44 -37.66
CA PHE A 40 10.53 29.20 -39.10
C PHE A 40 10.15 30.47 -39.88
N ASN A 41 10.15 31.64 -39.24
CA ASN A 41 9.70 32.91 -39.82
C ASN A 41 8.32 32.80 -40.52
N ALA A 42 7.43 31.99 -39.95
CA ALA A 42 6.15 31.63 -40.56
C ALA A 42 5.08 32.71 -40.33
N THR A 43 5.38 33.79 -39.61
CA THR A 43 4.43 34.87 -39.29
C THR A 43 3.90 35.62 -40.51
N THR A 44 4.60 35.52 -41.65
CA THR A 44 4.19 36.09 -42.94
C THR A 44 3.74 35.02 -43.95
N ALA A 45 3.62 33.76 -43.54
CA ALA A 45 3.21 32.65 -44.41
C ALA A 45 1.69 32.65 -44.66
N ASP A 46 1.27 31.96 -45.72
CA ASP A 46 -0.14 31.82 -46.06
C ASP A 46 -0.93 31.12 -44.93
N PRO A 47 -2.23 31.46 -44.72
CA PRO A 47 -3.04 30.89 -43.65
C PRO A 47 -3.05 29.35 -43.61
N GLY A 48 -3.04 28.69 -44.77
CA GLY A 48 -2.98 27.22 -44.84
C GLY A 48 -1.67 26.63 -44.31
N GLN A 49 -0.53 27.29 -44.57
CA GLN A 49 0.77 26.86 -44.07
C GLN A 49 0.91 27.09 -42.57
N LEU A 50 0.37 28.22 -42.08
CA LEU A 50 0.29 28.54 -40.65
C LEU A 50 -0.51 27.48 -39.88
N VAL A 51 -1.72 27.16 -40.34
CA VAL A 51 -2.58 26.14 -39.72
C VAL A 51 -1.89 24.77 -39.76
N GLY A 52 -1.27 24.41 -40.90
CA GLY A 52 -0.52 23.16 -41.04
C GLY A 52 0.64 23.04 -40.04
N LEU A 53 1.47 24.08 -39.90
CA LEU A 53 2.60 24.10 -38.97
C LEU A 53 2.11 24.00 -37.51
N ILE A 54 1.10 24.78 -37.13
CA ILE A 54 0.53 24.74 -35.78
C ILE A 54 -0.05 23.35 -35.47
N ALA A 55 -0.78 22.75 -36.41
CA ALA A 55 -1.35 21.42 -36.23
C ALA A 55 -0.27 20.36 -36.03
N ILE A 56 0.78 20.35 -36.86
CA ILE A 56 1.88 19.39 -36.77
C ILE A 56 2.63 19.55 -35.44
N VAL A 57 3.02 20.77 -35.07
CA VAL A 57 3.78 21.04 -33.83
C VAL A 57 2.95 20.69 -32.60
N THR A 58 1.65 21.03 -32.60
CA THR A 58 0.73 20.69 -31.52
C THR A 58 0.59 19.17 -31.36
N VAL A 59 0.30 18.45 -32.46
CA VAL A 59 0.16 16.99 -32.43
C VAL A 59 1.47 16.34 -31.99
N ALA A 60 2.61 16.75 -32.54
CA ALA A 60 3.91 16.21 -32.16
C ALA A 60 4.21 16.42 -30.66
N THR A 61 3.93 17.62 -30.13
CA THR A 61 4.18 17.95 -28.72
C THR A 61 3.25 17.14 -27.80
N VAL A 62 1.95 17.10 -28.09
CA VAL A 62 0.97 16.35 -27.29
C VAL A 62 1.25 14.85 -27.33
N VAL A 63 1.56 14.31 -28.50
CA VAL A 63 1.92 12.89 -28.65
C VAL A 63 3.22 12.58 -27.91
N ALA A 64 4.24 13.45 -27.96
CA ALA A 64 5.48 13.24 -27.23
C ALA A 64 5.27 13.20 -25.71
N ILE A 65 4.54 14.17 -25.15
CA ILE A 65 4.21 14.20 -23.71
C ILE A 65 3.35 12.99 -23.35
N GLY A 66 2.29 12.74 -24.11
CA GLY A 66 1.32 11.68 -23.83
C GLY A 66 1.94 10.29 -23.91
N LEU A 67 2.76 10.04 -24.93
CA LEU A 67 3.47 8.77 -25.10
C LEU A 67 4.52 8.58 -23.99
N ALA A 68 5.31 9.59 -23.67
CA ALA A 68 6.29 9.49 -22.58
C ALA A 68 5.63 9.25 -21.22
N ALA A 69 4.54 9.98 -20.91
CA ALA A 69 3.77 9.78 -19.70
C ALA A 69 3.12 8.37 -19.66
N LEU A 70 2.57 7.91 -20.77
CA LEU A 70 1.98 6.58 -20.89
C LEU A 70 3.04 5.49 -20.71
N VAL A 71 4.15 5.56 -21.42
CA VAL A 71 5.25 4.60 -21.32
C VAL A 71 5.78 4.55 -19.89
N ARG A 72 5.98 5.69 -19.22
CA ARG A 72 6.40 5.72 -17.81
C ARG A 72 5.36 5.11 -16.89
N THR A 73 4.08 5.46 -17.07
CA THR A 73 2.98 4.91 -16.26
C THR A 73 2.86 3.40 -16.44
N LEU A 74 2.95 2.90 -17.66
CA LEU A 74 2.96 1.46 -17.97
C LEU A 74 4.19 0.78 -17.40
N ALA A 75 5.36 1.42 -17.46
CA ALA A 75 6.57 0.89 -16.86
C ALA A 75 6.39 0.72 -15.33
N LEU A 76 5.68 1.62 -14.67
CA LEU A 76 5.44 1.56 -13.22
C LEU A 76 4.26 0.65 -12.82
N ARG A 77 3.54 0.00 -13.77
CA ARG A 77 2.39 -0.89 -13.46
C ARG A 77 2.76 -2.17 -12.73
N SER A 78 4.01 -2.62 -12.82
CA SER A 78 4.45 -3.89 -12.23
C SER A 78 4.72 -3.80 -10.70
N GLY A 79 3.99 -2.94 -9.98
CA GLY A 79 4.03 -2.82 -8.52
C GLY A 79 5.16 -1.98 -7.91
N GLY A 80 5.08 -1.84 -6.59
CA GLY A 80 6.02 -1.07 -5.76
C GLY A 80 7.45 -1.57 -5.81
N GLY A 81 7.66 -2.89 -5.86
CA GLY A 81 8.99 -3.49 -5.89
C GLY A 81 9.83 -3.09 -7.10
N LYS A 82 9.19 -2.69 -8.22
CA LYS A 82 9.92 -2.12 -9.36
C LYS A 82 10.45 -0.71 -9.06
N VAL A 83 9.66 0.13 -8.40
CA VAL A 83 10.09 1.48 -7.99
C VAL A 83 11.29 1.37 -7.05
N ALA A 84 11.22 0.46 -6.07
CA ALA A 84 12.31 0.21 -5.14
C ALA A 84 13.60 -0.22 -5.85
N ARG A 85 13.53 -1.22 -6.74
CA ARG A 85 14.70 -1.66 -7.52
C ARG A 85 15.23 -0.60 -8.47
N GLU A 86 14.37 0.21 -9.07
CA GLU A 86 14.77 1.33 -9.94
C GLU A 86 15.58 2.41 -9.22
N LEU A 87 15.42 2.51 -7.89
CA LEU A 87 16.19 3.40 -7.01
C LEU A 87 17.44 2.73 -6.42
N GLY A 88 17.73 1.47 -6.77
CA GLY A 88 18.86 0.71 -6.24
C GLY A 88 18.51 -0.13 -5.00
N GLY A 89 17.22 -0.35 -4.73
CA GLY A 89 16.76 -1.16 -3.61
C GLY A 89 17.10 -2.64 -3.75
N VAL A 90 17.57 -3.23 -2.65
CA VAL A 90 17.83 -4.66 -2.50
C VAL A 90 16.76 -5.25 -1.60
N PRO A 91 16.09 -6.35 -1.99
CA PRO A 91 15.06 -6.98 -1.17
C PRO A 91 15.65 -7.51 0.13
N VAL A 92 14.92 -7.38 1.23
CA VAL A 92 15.32 -7.89 2.54
C VAL A 92 14.93 -9.36 2.66
N PRO A 93 15.89 -10.29 2.82
CA PRO A 93 15.58 -11.73 2.83
C PRO A 93 14.66 -12.17 3.97
N ALA A 94 13.84 -13.17 3.66
CA ALA A 94 12.94 -13.87 4.57
C ALA A 94 13.61 -14.45 5.83
N ASN A 95 14.86 -14.89 5.69
CA ASN A 95 15.63 -15.62 6.69
C ASN A 95 16.91 -14.85 7.10
N THR A 96 16.88 -13.52 6.98
CA THR A 96 18.04 -12.70 7.32
C THR A 96 18.44 -12.89 8.79
N THR A 97 19.72 -13.13 9.02
CA THR A 97 20.32 -13.19 10.37
C THR A 97 20.83 -11.83 10.83
N ASP A 98 20.85 -10.83 9.95
CA ASP A 98 21.24 -9.46 10.29
C ASP A 98 20.20 -8.83 11.25
N PRO A 99 20.61 -8.46 12.48
CA PRO A 99 19.70 -7.87 13.46
C PRO A 99 19.00 -6.60 13.00
N GLU A 100 19.65 -5.76 12.18
CA GLU A 100 19.02 -4.52 11.70
C GLU A 100 17.91 -4.84 10.69
N LEU A 101 18.17 -5.76 9.76
CA LEU A 101 17.19 -6.21 8.78
C LEU A 101 16.03 -6.97 9.42
N ARG A 102 16.30 -7.79 10.45
CA ARG A 102 15.26 -8.45 11.25
C ARG A 102 14.38 -7.42 11.96
N ARG A 103 14.98 -6.40 12.59
CA ARG A 103 14.24 -5.31 13.25
C ARG A 103 13.32 -4.58 12.28
N LEU A 104 13.82 -4.22 11.10
CA LEU A 104 13.01 -3.59 10.05
C LEU A 104 11.81 -4.46 9.67
N ARG A 105 12.03 -5.76 9.46
CA ARG A 105 10.95 -6.68 9.08
C ARG A 105 9.91 -6.86 10.16
N ASN A 106 10.33 -7.02 11.41
CA ASN A 106 9.39 -7.10 12.53
C ASN A 106 8.52 -5.84 12.58
N VAL A 107 9.12 -4.66 12.48
CA VAL A 107 8.38 -3.39 12.44
C VAL A 107 7.37 -3.33 11.28
N VAL A 108 7.77 -3.77 10.08
CA VAL A 108 6.88 -3.78 8.91
C VAL A 108 5.74 -4.79 9.06
N GLU A 109 6.02 -6.00 9.55
CA GLU A 109 5.02 -7.04 9.79
C GLU A 109 4.03 -6.61 10.89
N GLU A 110 4.51 -6.02 11.98
CA GLU A 110 3.69 -5.43 13.04
C GLU A 110 2.78 -4.32 12.49
N MET A 111 3.30 -3.43 11.63
CA MET A 111 2.52 -2.36 11.01
C MET A 111 1.48 -2.88 10.02
N ALA A 112 1.80 -3.93 9.24
CA ALA A 112 0.87 -4.56 8.32
C ALA A 112 -0.32 -5.18 9.07
N LEU A 113 -0.04 -5.93 10.13
CA LEU A 113 -1.07 -6.50 11.01
C LEU A 113 -1.90 -5.39 11.69
N ALA A 114 -1.25 -4.38 12.26
CA ALA A 114 -1.93 -3.28 12.96
C ALA A 114 -2.82 -2.45 12.03
N SER A 115 -2.48 -2.35 10.74
CA SER A 115 -3.25 -1.63 9.74
C SER A 115 -4.22 -2.49 8.93
N GLY A 116 -4.18 -3.83 9.10
CA GLY A 116 -5.04 -4.76 8.39
C GLY A 116 -4.78 -4.81 6.88
N VAL A 117 -3.56 -4.51 6.45
CA VAL A 117 -3.14 -4.59 5.04
C VAL A 117 -2.16 -5.75 4.84
N PRO A 118 -2.06 -6.31 3.62
CA PRO A 118 -1.07 -7.33 3.32
C PRO A 118 0.35 -6.82 3.61
N VAL A 119 1.22 -7.70 4.08
CA VAL A 119 2.63 -7.34 4.32
C VAL A 119 3.27 -6.90 2.99
N PRO A 120 3.83 -5.68 2.90
CA PRO A 120 4.47 -5.19 1.68
C PRO A 120 5.84 -5.86 1.48
N GLU A 121 6.35 -5.83 0.24
CA GLU A 121 7.74 -6.20 0.00
C GLU A 121 8.67 -5.21 0.71
N VAL A 122 9.74 -5.71 1.36
CA VAL A 122 10.67 -4.87 2.13
C VAL A 122 11.98 -4.73 1.39
N TYR A 123 12.42 -3.48 1.18
CA TYR A 123 13.67 -3.17 0.50
C TYR A 123 14.56 -2.27 1.36
N VAL A 124 15.87 -2.38 1.14
CA VAL A 124 16.86 -1.43 1.66
C VAL A 124 17.57 -0.77 0.49
N LEU A 125 17.80 0.55 0.57
CA LEU A 125 18.67 1.30 -0.33
C LEU A 125 20.09 1.33 0.27
N PRO A 126 20.99 0.41 -0.13
CA PRO A 126 22.29 0.25 0.52
C PRO A 126 23.24 1.42 0.29
N GLU A 127 23.11 2.17 -0.80
CA GLU A 127 24.04 3.26 -1.15
C GLU A 127 23.66 4.61 -0.52
N GLU A 128 22.50 4.68 0.13
CA GLU A 128 21.94 5.93 0.67
C GLU A 128 22.16 6.05 2.18
N THR A 129 22.98 7.03 2.58
CA THR A 129 23.36 7.29 3.99
C THR A 129 22.44 8.26 4.71
N ALA A 130 21.64 9.03 3.96
CA ALA A 130 20.62 9.92 4.51
C ALA A 130 19.46 9.13 5.13
N ILE A 131 18.74 9.72 6.09
CA ILE A 131 17.56 9.08 6.71
C ILE A 131 16.36 9.33 5.81
N ASN A 132 15.90 8.26 5.16
CA ASN A 132 14.69 8.29 4.36
C ASN A 132 14.00 6.91 4.27
N ALA A 133 12.72 6.92 3.94
CA ALA A 133 11.88 5.76 3.65
C ALA A 133 10.82 6.15 2.61
N PHE A 134 10.19 5.19 1.95
CA PHE A 134 9.01 5.43 1.13
C PHE A 134 8.16 4.17 0.97
N ALA A 135 6.87 4.36 0.71
CA ALA A 135 5.98 3.34 0.18
C ALA A 135 5.59 3.60 -1.29
N ALA A 136 5.63 2.56 -2.12
CA ALA A 136 5.20 2.62 -3.52
C ALA A 136 4.32 1.42 -3.87
N GLY A 137 3.36 1.61 -4.77
CA GLY A 137 2.40 0.58 -5.20
C GLY A 137 1.12 1.20 -5.79
N TRP A 138 0.31 0.39 -6.46
CA TRP A 138 -1.01 0.79 -6.96
C TRP A 138 -2.16 0.41 -6.02
N THR A 139 -1.95 -0.65 -5.25
CA THR A 139 -2.82 -1.20 -4.21
C THR A 139 -1.96 -1.57 -2.98
N PRO A 140 -2.58 -1.82 -1.82
CA PRO A 140 -1.85 -2.38 -0.68
C PRO A 140 -1.19 -3.73 -0.99
N SER A 141 -1.80 -4.53 -1.86
CA SER A 141 -1.33 -5.89 -2.21
C SER A 141 -0.12 -5.92 -3.15
N ASP A 142 0.19 -4.84 -3.87
CA ASP A 142 1.42 -4.70 -4.67
C ASP A 142 2.39 -3.67 -4.07
N ALA A 143 2.17 -3.30 -2.81
CA ALA A 143 2.97 -2.32 -2.11
C ALA A 143 4.37 -2.85 -1.80
N ALA A 144 5.34 -1.95 -1.90
CA ALA A 144 6.69 -2.14 -1.40
C ALA A 144 7.05 -0.96 -0.48
N VAL A 145 7.71 -1.28 0.62
CA VAL A 145 8.28 -0.31 1.56
C VAL A 145 9.80 -0.41 1.47
N ALA A 146 10.44 0.72 1.24
CA ALA A 146 11.89 0.80 1.16
C ALA A 146 12.43 1.76 2.21
N VAL A 147 13.53 1.39 2.85
CA VAL A 147 14.27 2.27 3.77
C VAL A 147 15.71 2.46 3.30
N THR A 148 16.27 3.61 3.58
CA THR A 148 17.70 3.89 3.37
C THR A 148 18.57 3.15 4.39
N ARG A 149 19.84 2.87 4.04
CA ARG A 149 20.83 2.41 5.03
C ARG A 149 20.97 3.41 6.19
N GLY A 150 20.88 4.70 5.89
CA GLY A 150 20.84 5.76 6.92
C GLY A 150 19.72 5.57 7.93
N ALA A 151 18.47 5.41 7.47
CA ALA A 151 17.34 5.14 8.36
C ALA A 151 17.56 3.85 9.18
N LEU A 152 18.02 2.78 8.53
CA LEU A 152 18.26 1.49 9.18
C LEU A 152 19.30 1.57 10.30
N GLN A 153 20.38 2.34 10.13
CA GLN A 153 21.49 2.41 11.09
C GLN A 153 21.33 3.49 12.15
N ARG A 154 20.66 4.60 11.81
CA ARG A 154 20.56 5.79 12.68
C ARG A 154 19.31 5.80 13.55
N LEU A 155 18.22 5.21 13.08
CA LEU A 155 16.97 5.18 13.83
C LEU A 155 16.95 4.01 14.80
N ASN A 156 16.55 4.29 16.03
CA ASN A 156 16.19 3.24 16.98
C ASN A 156 14.85 2.59 16.57
N ARG A 157 14.44 1.51 17.24
CA ARG A 157 13.25 0.75 16.89
C ARG A 157 11.98 1.61 16.89
N ASP A 158 11.81 2.44 17.92
CA ASP A 158 10.65 3.32 18.09
C ASP A 158 10.58 4.39 17.00
N GLU A 159 11.71 4.98 16.65
CA GLU A 159 11.81 5.96 15.57
C GLU A 159 11.58 5.32 14.19
N LEU A 160 12.20 4.16 13.93
CA LEU A 160 11.99 3.40 12.71
C LEU A 160 10.50 3.03 12.57
N GLN A 161 9.88 2.58 13.65
CA GLN A 161 8.46 2.29 13.70
C GLN A 161 7.60 3.53 13.44
N GLY A 162 7.95 4.70 13.98
CA GLY A 162 7.27 5.95 13.67
C GLY A 162 7.33 6.31 12.17
N VAL A 163 8.50 6.12 11.55
CA VAL A 163 8.69 6.33 10.11
C VAL A 163 7.89 5.32 9.28
N ILE A 164 7.97 4.03 9.61
CA ILE A 164 7.21 3.01 8.88
C ILE A 164 5.70 3.22 9.07
N ALA A 165 5.23 3.59 10.25
CA ALA A 165 3.83 3.91 10.50
C ALA A 165 3.32 5.08 9.64
N HIS A 166 4.16 6.11 9.45
CA HIS A 166 3.88 7.20 8.52
C HIS A 166 3.73 6.67 7.08
N GLU A 167 4.64 5.83 6.60
CA GLU A 167 4.57 5.22 5.27
C GLU A 167 3.32 4.32 5.09
N PHE A 168 2.96 3.54 6.11
CA PHE A 168 1.74 2.73 6.10
C PHE A 168 0.47 3.58 6.04
N SER A 169 0.49 4.80 6.59
CA SER A 169 -0.63 5.71 6.43
C SER A 169 -0.87 6.05 4.95
N HIS A 170 0.19 6.15 4.14
CA HIS A 170 0.07 6.35 2.69
C HIS A 170 -0.40 5.09 1.96
N VAL A 171 -0.01 3.90 2.43
CA VAL A 171 -0.50 2.61 1.92
C VAL A 171 -2.01 2.51 2.12
N VAL A 172 -2.48 2.67 3.37
CA VAL A 172 -3.90 2.53 3.76
C VAL A 172 -4.76 3.58 3.06
N ASN A 173 -4.32 4.85 3.06
CA ASN A 173 -5.12 5.94 2.47
C ASN A 173 -5.11 5.94 0.93
N GLY A 174 -4.35 5.04 0.28
CA GLY A 174 -4.28 4.93 -1.18
C GLY A 174 -3.47 6.04 -1.85
N ASP A 175 -2.55 6.64 -1.10
CA ASP A 175 -1.75 7.78 -1.52
C ASP A 175 -0.69 7.40 -2.57
N MET A 176 -0.20 6.15 -2.51
CA MET A 176 0.78 5.60 -3.44
C MET A 176 0.31 5.67 -4.90
N ARG A 177 -0.97 5.36 -5.16
CA ARG A 177 -1.58 5.43 -6.50
C ARG A 177 -1.53 6.83 -7.08
N LEU A 178 -1.85 7.83 -6.26
CA LEU A 178 -1.77 9.22 -6.69
C LEU A 178 -0.31 9.57 -7.01
N ASN A 179 0.62 9.14 -6.17
CA ASN A 179 2.04 9.40 -6.33
C ASN A 179 2.62 8.78 -7.62
N ILE A 180 2.24 7.55 -7.99
CA ILE A 180 2.68 6.92 -9.25
C ILE A 180 2.10 7.66 -10.47
N ARG A 181 0.83 8.08 -10.43
CA ARG A 181 0.23 8.88 -11.52
C ARG A 181 0.95 10.21 -11.70
N LEU A 182 1.25 10.90 -10.60
CA LEU A 182 2.01 12.14 -10.63
C LEU A 182 3.39 11.93 -11.25
N MET A 183 4.09 10.85 -10.87
CA MET A 183 5.39 10.50 -11.44
C MET A 183 5.33 10.30 -12.96
N GLY A 184 4.31 9.58 -13.46
CA GLY A 184 4.09 9.39 -14.90
C GLY A 184 3.80 10.70 -15.65
N LEU A 185 2.92 11.54 -15.11
CA LEU A 185 2.56 12.83 -15.71
C LEU A 185 3.76 13.80 -15.75
N LEU A 186 4.48 13.93 -14.63
CA LEU A 186 5.66 14.79 -14.53
C LEU A 186 6.78 14.33 -15.48
N PHE A 187 6.97 13.02 -15.61
CA PHE A 187 7.92 12.46 -16.56
C PHE A 187 7.59 12.84 -18.01
N GLY A 188 6.31 12.87 -18.38
CA GLY A 188 5.88 13.32 -19.71
C GLY A 188 6.29 14.76 -20.03
N ILE A 189 6.16 15.68 -19.07
CA ILE A 189 6.62 17.06 -19.23
C ILE A 189 8.15 17.13 -19.25
N LEU A 190 8.81 16.40 -18.35
CA LEU A 190 10.28 16.37 -18.25
C LEU A 190 10.90 15.85 -19.56
N PHE A 191 10.25 14.92 -20.25
CA PHE A 191 10.72 14.38 -21.52
C PHE A 191 10.93 15.45 -22.60
N LEU A 192 10.15 16.55 -22.57
CA LEU A 192 10.37 17.69 -23.47
C LEU A 192 11.72 18.36 -23.25
N THR A 193 12.23 18.38 -22.01
CA THR A 193 13.57 18.93 -21.74
C THR A 193 14.66 18.07 -22.38
N VAL A 194 14.45 16.75 -22.45
CA VAL A 194 15.37 15.82 -23.11
C VAL A 194 15.38 16.04 -24.62
N ILE A 195 14.20 16.11 -25.24
CA ILE A 195 14.05 16.44 -26.67
C ILE A 195 14.65 17.82 -26.96
N GLY A 196 14.32 18.82 -26.15
CA GLY A 196 14.78 20.19 -26.30
C GLY A 196 16.31 20.30 -26.26
N ARG A 197 16.96 19.62 -25.31
CA ARG A 197 18.44 19.52 -25.26
C ARG A 197 19.01 18.86 -26.52
N GLY A 198 18.37 17.78 -27.01
CA GLY A 198 18.77 17.10 -28.24
C GLY A 198 18.70 18.01 -29.46
N LEU A 199 17.57 18.69 -29.66
CA LEU A 199 17.36 19.62 -30.77
C LEU A 199 18.28 20.85 -30.69
N ALA A 200 18.47 21.42 -29.49
CA ALA A 200 19.39 22.53 -29.27
C ALA A 200 20.82 22.16 -29.65
N ARG A 201 21.30 20.97 -29.23
CA ARG A 201 22.63 20.48 -29.60
C ARG A 201 22.74 20.18 -31.10
N ALA A 202 21.73 19.53 -31.70
CA ALA A 202 21.72 19.23 -33.13
C ALA A 202 21.76 20.51 -33.98
N GLY A 203 21.02 21.55 -33.56
CA GLY A 203 21.04 22.86 -34.22
C GLY A 203 22.38 23.59 -34.09
N VAL A 204 23.07 23.47 -32.96
CA VAL A 204 24.39 24.10 -32.72
C VAL A 204 25.52 23.35 -33.43
N LEU A 205 25.57 22.00 -33.34
CA LEU A 205 26.59 21.18 -34.00
C LEU A 205 26.41 21.10 -35.53
N GLY A 206 25.17 21.17 -36.02
CA GLY A 206 24.87 21.23 -37.45
C GLY A 206 25.26 22.54 -38.14
N GLY A 207 25.51 23.62 -37.37
CA GLY A 207 25.90 24.93 -37.89
C GLY A 207 27.38 25.09 -38.23
N GLY A 208 28.25 24.13 -37.86
CA GLY A 208 29.71 24.30 -37.91
C GLY A 208 30.43 23.86 -39.18
N ARG A 209 29.76 23.37 -40.24
CA ARG A 209 30.44 22.74 -41.40
C ARG A 209 30.05 23.17 -42.82
N SER A 210 29.18 24.16 -43.02
CA SER A 210 28.88 24.62 -44.39
C SER A 210 29.45 26.02 -44.68
N ARG A 211 30.74 26.05 -45.03
CA ARG A 211 31.34 27.15 -45.81
C ARG A 211 31.15 26.78 -47.29
N GLY A 212 30.05 27.18 -47.89
CA GLY A 212 29.86 27.00 -49.33
C GLY A 212 28.42 27.02 -49.80
N ASN A 213 28.05 28.16 -50.39
CA ASN A 213 26.99 28.36 -51.37
C ASN A 213 25.57 28.66 -50.87
N ASN A 214 25.00 29.69 -51.51
CA ASN A 214 23.72 30.32 -51.24
C ASN A 214 22.54 29.35 -51.51
N ASN A 215 21.97 28.77 -50.44
CA ASN A 215 20.53 28.54 -50.30
C ASN A 215 20.18 28.02 -48.87
N GLY A 216 19.95 28.96 -47.95
CA GLY A 216 18.75 28.99 -47.11
C GLY A 216 18.39 27.84 -46.16
N GLY A 217 19.33 27.23 -45.44
CA GLY A 217 18.99 26.22 -44.43
C GLY A 217 19.88 26.26 -43.19
N SER A 218 19.98 27.42 -42.52
CA SER A 218 20.73 27.50 -41.25
C SER A 218 20.09 26.57 -40.21
N ALA A 219 20.88 25.82 -39.45
CA ALA A 219 20.41 24.95 -38.37
C ALA A 219 19.86 25.73 -37.13
N ALA A 220 19.72 27.06 -37.26
CA ALA A 220 19.27 27.99 -36.21
C ALA A 220 17.79 27.82 -35.78
N PRO A 221 16.82 27.49 -36.66
CA PRO A 221 15.42 27.27 -36.27
C PRO A 221 15.26 26.10 -35.31
N LEU A 222 15.97 24.99 -35.56
CA LEU A 222 15.96 23.79 -34.70
C LEU A 222 16.54 24.08 -33.32
N ALA A 223 17.59 24.92 -33.26
CA ALA A 223 18.17 25.34 -31.98
C ALA A 223 17.18 26.17 -31.16
N LEU A 224 16.45 27.08 -31.81
CA LEU A 224 15.45 27.93 -31.15
C LEU A 224 14.26 27.13 -30.62
N VAL A 225 13.73 26.20 -31.43
CA VAL A 225 12.66 25.27 -31.00
C VAL A 225 13.16 24.39 -29.85
N GLY A 226 14.40 23.90 -29.92
CA GLY A 226 15.02 23.12 -28.85
C GLY A 226 15.15 23.89 -27.53
N LEU A 227 15.56 25.16 -27.60
CA LEU A 227 15.63 26.05 -26.43
C LEU A 227 14.23 26.32 -25.85
N ALA A 228 13.23 26.57 -26.69
CA ALA A 228 11.86 26.79 -26.26
C ALA A 228 11.28 25.57 -25.55
N LEU A 229 11.51 24.36 -26.08
CA LEU A 229 11.12 23.11 -25.43
C LEU A 229 11.79 22.91 -24.07
N LEU A 230 13.07 23.28 -23.97
CA LEU A 230 13.82 23.23 -22.71
C LEU A 230 13.21 24.17 -21.67
N VAL A 231 12.95 25.43 -22.04
CA VAL A 231 12.35 26.43 -21.14
C VAL A 231 10.93 26.02 -20.76
N ALA A 232 10.08 25.69 -21.73
CA ALA A 232 8.70 25.26 -21.48
C ALA A 232 8.65 24.00 -20.60
N GLY A 233 9.55 23.04 -20.82
CA GLY A 233 9.69 21.86 -19.97
C GLY A 233 10.06 22.22 -18.52
N TYR A 234 11.03 23.11 -18.29
CA TYR A 234 11.38 23.54 -16.93
C TYR A 234 10.25 24.30 -16.23
N VAL A 235 9.56 25.22 -16.94
CA VAL A 235 8.39 25.93 -16.40
C VAL A 235 7.28 24.93 -16.06
N GLY A 236 7.05 23.94 -16.93
CA GLY A 236 6.09 22.87 -16.69
C GLY A 236 6.42 22.03 -15.45
N VAL A 237 7.69 21.67 -15.26
CA VAL A 237 8.16 20.96 -14.05
C VAL A 237 7.98 21.82 -12.80
N LEU A 238 8.30 23.12 -12.87
CA LEU A 238 8.11 24.05 -11.76
C LEU A 238 6.62 24.16 -11.37
N ALA A 239 5.74 24.35 -12.36
CA ALA A 239 4.30 24.39 -12.15
C ALA A 239 3.79 23.09 -11.53
N GLY A 240 4.23 21.94 -12.07
CA GLY A 240 3.91 20.62 -11.54
C GLY A 240 4.33 20.45 -10.08
N ARG A 241 5.54 20.89 -9.72
CA ARG A 241 6.05 20.86 -8.33
C ARG A 241 5.25 21.76 -7.39
N LEU A 242 4.87 22.96 -7.81
CA LEU A 242 4.03 23.86 -6.99
C LEU A 242 2.65 23.26 -6.72
N ILE A 243 2.05 22.69 -7.76
CA ILE A 243 0.75 22.00 -7.66
C ILE A 243 0.87 20.82 -6.68
N GLN A 244 1.91 20.00 -6.82
CA GLN A 244 2.18 18.86 -5.95
C GLN A 244 2.42 19.27 -4.49
N ALA A 245 3.27 20.27 -4.26
CA ALA A 245 3.57 20.80 -2.93
C ALA A 245 2.33 21.35 -2.21
N SER A 246 1.37 21.92 -2.94
CA SER A 246 0.12 22.43 -2.36
C SER A 246 -0.80 21.30 -1.87
N VAL A 247 -0.76 20.15 -2.53
CA VAL A 247 -1.61 18.99 -2.21
C VAL A 247 -0.97 18.05 -1.19
N SER A 248 0.36 17.91 -1.22
CA SER A 248 1.08 16.95 -0.38
C SER A 248 1.15 17.40 1.08
N ARG A 249 1.41 18.68 1.37
CA ARG A 249 1.65 19.17 2.75
C ARG A 249 0.56 18.84 3.77
N GLN A 250 -0.72 18.96 3.40
CA GLN A 250 -1.82 18.61 4.31
C GLN A 250 -1.87 17.10 4.60
N ARG A 251 -1.47 16.27 3.64
CA ARG A 251 -1.43 14.81 3.78
C ARG A 251 -0.30 14.39 4.70
N GLU A 252 0.85 15.04 4.63
CA GLU A 252 1.98 14.78 5.54
C GLU A 252 1.60 14.99 7.02
N TYR A 253 0.87 16.06 7.36
CA TYR A 253 0.40 16.27 8.73
C TYR A 253 -0.61 15.20 9.18
N LEU A 254 -1.48 14.76 8.28
CA LEU A 254 -2.41 13.66 8.57
C LEU A 254 -1.67 12.33 8.70
N ALA A 255 -0.62 12.12 7.91
CA ALA A 255 0.23 10.94 7.99
C ALA A 255 1.00 10.89 9.32
N ASP A 256 1.54 12.03 9.77
CA ASP A 256 2.16 12.16 11.10
C ASP A 256 1.17 11.86 12.22
N ALA A 257 -0.04 12.42 12.15
CA ALA A 257 -1.09 12.13 13.13
C ALA A 257 -1.50 10.65 13.10
N SER A 258 -1.62 10.04 11.92
CA SER A 258 -1.92 8.61 11.78
C SER A 258 -0.78 7.73 12.29
N ALA A 259 0.48 8.11 12.09
CA ALA A 259 1.62 7.40 12.66
C ALA A 259 1.58 7.40 14.20
N VAL A 260 1.19 8.52 14.82
CA VAL A 260 0.98 8.60 16.28
C VAL A 260 -0.22 7.74 16.70
N GLN A 261 -1.30 7.72 15.93
CA GLN A 261 -2.45 6.84 16.21
C GLN A 261 -2.05 5.36 16.16
N PHE A 262 -1.22 4.96 15.19
CA PHE A 262 -0.79 3.57 15.05
C PHE A 262 0.17 3.19 16.17
N THR A 263 1.16 4.04 16.47
CA THR A 263 2.28 3.70 17.38
C THR A 263 2.04 4.09 18.83
N ARG A 264 1.06 4.95 19.11
CA ARG A 264 0.77 5.55 20.44
C ARG A 264 1.88 6.41 21.01
N GLN A 265 2.89 6.73 20.22
CA GLN A 265 4.05 7.48 20.68
C GLN A 265 4.39 8.60 19.69
N THR A 266 4.42 9.83 20.20
CA THR A 266 4.89 10.98 19.45
C THR A 266 6.42 11.02 19.36
N ARG A 267 7.10 10.42 20.34
CA ARG A 267 8.57 10.46 20.47
C ARG A 267 9.30 9.80 19.31
N GLY A 268 8.79 8.70 18.76
CA GLY A 268 9.43 7.98 17.67
C GLY A 268 9.49 8.82 16.40
N ILE A 269 8.35 9.32 15.93
CA ILE A 269 8.34 10.14 14.71
C ILE A 269 9.00 11.51 14.93
N ALA A 270 8.82 12.14 16.10
CA ALA A 270 9.51 13.39 16.45
C ALA A 270 11.03 13.19 16.54
N GLY A 271 11.50 12.08 17.12
CA GLY A 271 12.91 11.70 17.23
C GLY A 271 13.55 11.47 15.87
N ALA A 272 12.86 10.74 14.97
CA ALA A 272 13.29 10.57 13.58
C ALA A 272 13.42 11.92 12.86
N LEU A 273 12.44 12.82 13.01
CA LEU A 273 12.50 14.17 12.43
C LEU A 273 13.64 15.01 13.03
N LYS A 274 13.87 14.93 14.34
CA LYS A 274 15.02 15.59 14.99
C LYS A 274 16.33 15.06 14.43
N LYS A 275 16.47 13.74 14.22
CA LYS A 275 17.65 13.11 13.58
C LYS A 275 17.87 13.59 12.16
N ILE A 276 16.82 13.70 11.35
CA ILE A 276 16.91 14.30 10.01
C ILE A 276 17.38 15.76 10.09
N GLY A 277 16.85 16.55 11.01
CA GLY A 277 17.18 17.97 11.15
C GLY A 277 18.57 18.23 11.74
N GLY A 278 19.12 17.31 12.54
CA GLY A 278 20.42 17.49 13.19
C GLY A 278 21.60 16.85 12.47
N LEU A 279 21.40 15.78 11.70
CA LEU A 279 22.48 15.11 10.97
C LEU A 279 22.86 15.85 9.68
N SER A 280 24.17 15.86 9.36
CA SER A 280 24.68 16.50 8.14
C SER A 280 24.16 15.86 6.85
N ASP A 281 23.94 14.55 6.88
CA ASP A 281 23.41 13.78 5.75
C ASP A 281 21.91 14.06 5.51
N GLY A 282 21.19 14.54 6.54
CA GLY A 282 19.78 14.87 6.47
C GLY A 282 18.92 13.74 5.90
N SER A 283 18.04 14.10 4.95
CA SER A 283 17.16 13.19 4.21
C SER A 283 17.40 13.17 2.69
N GLU A 284 18.42 13.88 2.20
CA GLU A 284 18.64 14.06 0.75
C GLU A 284 19.26 12.80 0.11
N LEU A 285 18.55 12.19 -0.86
CA LEU A 285 19.07 11.04 -1.60
C LEU A 285 20.13 11.47 -2.64
N LYS A 286 21.14 10.61 -2.83
CA LYS A 286 22.21 10.79 -3.84
C LYS A 286 21.79 10.28 -5.22
N SER A 287 20.79 9.41 -5.31
CA SER A 287 20.29 8.85 -6.56
C SER A 287 19.91 9.91 -7.62
N PRO A 288 20.27 9.72 -8.91
CA PRO A 288 19.93 10.66 -9.99
C PRO A 288 18.42 10.75 -10.27
N LYS A 289 17.64 9.76 -9.80
CA LYS A 289 16.17 9.73 -9.93
C LYS A 289 15.44 10.43 -8.78
N ARG A 290 16.16 11.04 -7.82
CA ARG A 290 15.58 11.72 -6.64
C ARG A 290 14.46 12.71 -7.00
N ASP A 291 14.63 13.43 -8.10
CA ASP A 291 13.68 14.45 -8.55
C ASP A 291 12.34 13.86 -9.02
N GLU A 292 12.31 12.59 -9.41
CA GLU A 292 11.08 11.88 -9.82
C GLU A 292 10.33 11.26 -8.65
N VAL A 293 11.03 10.94 -7.54
CA VAL A 293 10.49 10.21 -6.39
C VAL A 293 10.39 11.05 -5.12
N GLY A 294 10.89 12.28 -5.13
CA GLY A 294 11.06 13.11 -3.92
C GLY A 294 9.79 13.38 -3.12
N HIS A 295 8.60 13.25 -3.73
CA HIS A 295 7.31 13.38 -3.05
C HIS A 295 6.80 12.10 -2.36
N MET A 296 7.46 10.97 -2.60
CA MET A 296 7.15 9.70 -1.94
C MET A 296 8.00 9.49 -0.70
N LEU A 297 9.04 10.30 -0.52
CA LEU A 297 10.05 10.13 0.51
C LEU A 297 9.58 10.69 1.85
N PHE A 298 9.85 10.00 2.96
CA PHE A 298 9.56 10.45 4.32
C PHE A 298 10.17 11.82 4.65
N GLY A 299 11.42 12.02 4.20
CA GLY A 299 12.19 13.24 4.40
C GLY A 299 12.43 14.01 3.10
N GLU A 300 12.52 15.34 3.21
CA GLU A 300 12.62 16.25 2.06
C GLU A 300 13.83 15.93 1.17
N ALA A 301 13.60 15.89 -0.16
CA ALA A 301 14.65 15.73 -1.17
C ALA A 301 15.28 17.07 -1.63
N THR A 302 14.65 18.20 -1.31
CA THR A 302 15.02 19.54 -1.77
C THR A 302 15.33 20.48 -0.61
N ARG A 303 16.05 21.58 -0.85
CA ARG A 303 16.32 22.62 0.17
C ARG A 303 15.47 23.88 -0.01
N ALA A 304 14.56 23.89 -0.98
CA ALA A 304 13.77 25.06 -1.37
C ALA A 304 12.35 24.97 -0.79
N SER A 305 12.13 25.62 0.36
CA SER A 305 10.89 25.57 1.16
C SER A 305 9.56 25.82 0.39
N TRP A 306 9.59 26.62 -0.68
CA TRP A 306 8.41 26.91 -1.51
C TRP A 306 8.06 25.81 -2.51
N LEU A 307 9.03 24.95 -2.87
CA LEU A 307 8.87 23.76 -3.71
C LEU A 307 8.85 22.46 -2.89
N ALA A 308 8.97 22.56 -1.57
CA ALA A 308 8.97 21.44 -0.66
C ALA A 308 7.63 20.69 -0.73
N THR A 309 7.70 19.39 -1.02
CA THR A 309 6.55 18.49 -0.96
C THR A 309 6.14 18.18 0.48
N HIS A 310 7.06 18.36 1.43
CA HIS A 310 6.80 18.19 2.85
C HIS A 310 6.69 19.54 3.57
N PRO A 311 5.89 19.63 4.65
CA PRO A 311 5.90 20.79 5.51
C PRO A 311 7.28 20.99 6.14
N PRO A 312 7.63 22.23 6.54
CA PRO A 312 8.88 22.50 7.23
C PRO A 312 9.08 21.57 8.43
N LEU A 313 10.27 21.01 8.57
CA LEU A 313 10.60 20.02 9.59
C LEU A 313 10.30 20.52 11.01
N VAL A 314 10.59 21.79 11.29
CA VAL A 314 10.29 22.42 12.58
C VAL A 314 8.79 22.45 12.88
N ASP A 315 7.95 22.71 11.88
CA ASP A 315 6.51 22.77 12.06
C ASP A 315 5.93 21.37 12.34
N ARG A 316 6.46 20.35 11.66
CA ARG A 316 6.12 18.94 11.93
C ARG A 316 6.50 18.55 13.36
N ILE A 317 7.73 18.85 13.80
CA ILE A 317 8.14 18.54 15.18
C ILE A 317 7.27 19.28 16.18
N LYS A 318 6.98 20.57 15.99
CA LYS A 318 6.11 21.33 16.91
C LYS A 318 4.67 20.81 16.97
N ALA A 319 4.15 20.29 15.86
CA ALA A 319 2.83 19.66 15.85
C ALA A 319 2.79 18.39 16.73
N LEU A 320 3.92 17.67 16.84
CA LEU A 320 4.06 16.43 17.61
C LEU A 320 4.52 16.68 19.06
N GLU A 321 5.36 17.70 19.26
CA GLU A 321 5.96 18.10 20.52
C GLU A 321 5.84 19.63 20.67
N PRO A 322 4.70 20.14 21.18
CA PRO A 322 4.45 21.58 21.26
C PRO A 322 5.48 22.38 22.08
N SER A 323 6.18 21.71 23.00
CA SER A 323 7.26 22.30 23.81
C SER A 323 8.61 22.43 23.10
N PHE A 324 8.72 21.93 21.87
CA PHE A 324 9.99 21.90 21.13
C PHE A 324 10.52 23.31 20.78
N ASP A 325 11.78 23.55 21.14
CA ASP A 325 12.54 24.74 20.73
C ASP A 325 13.42 24.41 19.50
N PRO A 326 13.27 25.11 18.36
CA PRO A 326 14.14 24.93 17.19
C PRO A 326 15.64 25.08 17.47
N ALA A 327 16.03 25.78 18.55
CA ALA A 327 17.44 25.85 18.96
C ALA A 327 18.03 24.48 19.35
N GLU A 328 17.20 23.52 19.79
CA GLU A 328 17.59 22.15 20.12
C GLU A 328 18.24 21.44 18.92
N LEU A 329 17.77 21.67 17.68
CA LEU A 329 18.36 21.05 16.48
C LEU A 329 19.82 21.45 16.27
N ARG A 330 20.18 22.69 16.61
CA ARG A 330 21.58 23.16 16.51
C ARG A 330 22.46 22.44 17.53
N GLN A 331 21.96 22.23 18.75
CA GLN A 331 22.67 21.49 19.79
C GLN A 331 22.84 20.01 19.42
N LEU A 332 21.75 19.38 18.93
CA LEU A 332 21.78 18.01 18.44
C LEU A 332 22.74 17.84 17.27
N SER A 333 22.78 18.81 16.35
CA SER A 333 23.70 18.80 15.21
C SER A 333 25.17 18.84 15.66
N GLN A 334 25.51 19.72 16.61
CA GLN A 334 26.86 19.76 17.18
C GLN A 334 27.23 18.45 17.89
N ARG A 335 26.29 17.88 18.66
CA ARG A 335 26.48 16.61 19.37
C ARG A 335 26.72 15.45 18.41
N TRP A 336 25.88 15.32 17.38
CA TRP A 336 25.95 14.21 16.43
C TRP A 336 27.07 14.37 15.39
N ALA A 337 27.57 15.59 15.16
CA ALA A 337 28.80 15.78 14.42
C ALA A 337 30.01 15.14 15.13
N ALA A 338 30.03 15.15 16.47
CA ALA A 338 31.08 14.51 17.26
C ALA A 338 30.86 13.01 17.46
N ALA A 339 29.60 12.60 17.72
CA ALA A 339 29.22 11.21 17.94
C ALA A 339 27.88 10.91 17.26
N PRO A 340 27.90 10.44 15.99
CA PRO A 340 26.69 10.10 15.27
C PRO A 340 25.86 9.02 16.00
N PRO A 341 24.52 9.14 16.03
CA PRO A 341 23.66 8.18 16.72
C PRO A 341 23.73 6.81 16.03
N SER A 342 23.59 5.76 16.83
CA SER A 342 23.46 4.38 16.37
C SER A 342 22.16 3.83 16.94
N GLY A 343 21.22 3.54 16.04
CA GLY A 343 19.90 3.04 16.40
C GLY A 343 19.97 1.75 17.21
N ARG A 344 20.90 0.86 16.87
CA ARG A 344 21.12 -0.39 17.61
C ARG A 344 21.66 -0.16 19.02
N GLN A 345 22.59 0.78 19.21
CA GLN A 345 23.11 1.09 20.55
C GLN A 345 22.02 1.70 21.43
N GLU A 346 21.17 2.54 20.85
CA GLU A 346 20.00 3.10 21.54
C GLU A 346 19.00 2.00 21.90
N ASP A 347 18.70 1.06 21.00
CA ASP A 347 17.82 -0.08 21.30
C ASP A 347 18.35 -0.92 22.47
N VAL A 348 19.65 -1.22 22.49
CA VAL A 348 20.27 -1.96 23.60
C VAL A 348 20.16 -1.17 24.91
N ALA A 349 20.42 0.14 24.88
CA ALA A 349 20.30 0.99 26.05
C ALA A 349 18.86 1.10 26.58
N MET A 350 17.87 1.01 25.69
CA MET A 350 16.45 1.02 26.03
C MET A 350 15.89 -0.37 26.37
N GLY A 351 16.69 -1.43 26.24
CA GLY A 351 16.25 -2.82 26.47
C GLY A 351 15.38 -3.39 25.34
N LEU A 352 15.34 -2.74 24.17
CA LEU A 352 14.60 -3.18 22.99
C LEU A 352 15.39 -4.19 22.13
N ALA A 353 16.69 -4.33 22.38
CA ALA A 353 17.55 -5.32 21.73
C ALA A 353 18.54 -5.94 22.73
N PRO A 354 18.91 -7.22 22.57
CA PRO A 354 19.91 -7.84 23.43
C PRO A 354 21.30 -7.25 23.17
N ALA A 355 22.10 -7.08 24.23
CA ALA A 355 23.45 -6.52 24.16
C ALA A 355 24.44 -7.40 23.37
N ALA A 356 24.13 -8.70 23.18
CA ALA A 356 24.87 -9.65 22.36
C ALA A 356 23.90 -10.49 21.51
N ALA A 357 24.36 -11.00 20.36
CA ALA A 357 23.58 -11.95 19.57
C ALA A 357 23.30 -13.21 20.41
N PRO A 358 22.04 -13.66 20.54
CA PRO A 358 21.75 -14.84 21.34
C PRO A 358 22.31 -16.09 20.63
N ASP A 359 23.25 -16.77 21.28
CA ASP A 359 23.78 -18.07 20.86
C ASP A 359 22.97 -19.23 21.48
N ARG A 360 21.71 -18.98 21.88
CA ARG A 360 20.85 -19.98 22.53
C ARG A 360 19.37 -19.89 22.12
N PRO A 361 18.67 -21.03 22.07
CA PRO A 361 17.23 -21.06 21.86
C PRO A 361 16.51 -20.30 22.97
N HIS A 362 15.46 -19.57 22.60
CA HIS A 362 14.56 -18.93 23.56
C HIS A 362 13.89 -19.98 24.47
N PRO A 363 13.59 -19.63 25.74
CA PRO A 363 12.81 -20.51 26.60
C PRO A 363 11.46 -20.81 25.95
N PRO A 364 10.90 -22.01 26.18
CA PRO A 364 9.61 -22.39 25.60
C PRO A 364 8.53 -21.39 26.01
N ALA A 365 7.70 -21.01 25.05
CA ALA A 365 6.52 -20.20 25.27
C ALA A 365 5.71 -20.79 26.43
N GLN A 366 5.44 -19.98 27.45
CA GLN A 366 4.53 -20.39 28.50
C GLN A 366 3.15 -20.64 27.88
N PRO A 367 2.48 -21.76 28.20
CA PRO A 367 1.15 -22.01 27.70
C PRO A 367 0.22 -20.90 28.20
N GLY A 368 -0.20 -20.02 27.30
CA GLY A 368 -1.34 -19.14 27.54
C GLY A 368 -2.58 -19.99 27.86
N PRO A 369 -3.54 -19.45 28.63
CA PRO A 369 -4.71 -20.21 29.05
C PRO A 369 -5.40 -20.86 27.86
N THR A 370 -5.47 -22.18 27.89
CA THR A 370 -6.13 -23.01 26.88
C THR A 370 -7.62 -22.94 27.05
N GLY A 371 -8.31 -22.65 25.95
CA GLY A 371 -9.76 -22.61 25.87
C GLY A 371 -10.28 -21.30 26.44
N HIS A 372 -11.00 -20.55 25.61
CA HIS A 372 -12.44 -20.32 25.68
C HIS A 372 -12.77 -19.69 24.33
N ALA A 373 -13.89 -20.07 23.70
CA ALA A 373 -14.38 -19.39 22.50
C ALA A 373 -14.62 -17.91 22.86
N GLY A 374 -13.63 -17.07 22.58
CA GLY A 374 -13.58 -15.71 23.09
C GLY A 374 -14.66 -14.87 22.47
N ARG A 375 -15.73 -14.60 23.21
CA ARG A 375 -16.71 -13.58 22.84
C ARG A 375 -16.07 -12.22 23.06
N VAL A 376 -16.06 -11.39 22.03
CA VAL A 376 -15.57 -10.02 22.11
C VAL A 376 -16.77 -9.12 22.24
N ARG A 377 -16.90 -8.43 23.39
CA ARG A 377 -17.93 -7.41 23.55
C ARG A 377 -17.45 -6.12 22.87
N VAL A 378 -18.09 -5.70 21.79
CA VAL A 378 -17.73 -4.47 21.09
C VAL A 378 -18.97 -3.66 20.76
N ALA A 379 -18.93 -2.36 21.02
CA ALA A 379 -20.01 -1.47 20.62
C ALA A 379 -19.97 -1.26 19.08
N PRO A 380 -21.12 -1.28 18.38
CA PRO A 380 -21.21 -1.16 16.92
C PRO A 380 -20.44 0.05 16.34
N GLY A 381 -20.48 1.20 17.03
CA GLY A 381 -19.80 2.42 16.60
C GLY A 381 -18.27 2.31 16.63
N GLU A 382 -17.72 1.60 17.61
CA GLU A 382 -16.26 1.41 17.74
C GLU A 382 -15.68 0.54 16.63
N VAL A 383 -16.47 -0.36 16.05
CA VAL A 383 -16.03 -1.23 14.94
C VAL A 383 -15.99 -0.46 13.62
N LEU A 384 -16.95 0.43 13.38
CA LEU A 384 -16.94 1.26 12.17
C LEU A 384 -15.79 2.29 12.20
N ASP A 385 -15.49 2.84 13.38
CA ASP A 385 -14.35 3.73 13.59
C ASP A 385 -12.99 3.02 13.47
N ARG A 386 -12.95 1.68 13.55
CA ARG A 386 -11.75 0.85 13.34
C ARG A 386 -11.44 0.56 11.87
N VAL A 387 -12.43 0.70 10.98
CA VAL A 387 -12.24 0.40 9.55
C VAL A 387 -11.25 1.41 8.96
N ALA A 388 -10.08 0.91 8.57
CA ALA A 388 -8.96 1.65 8.02
C ALA A 388 -8.49 2.86 8.87
N ALA A 389 -8.78 2.79 10.17
CA ALA A 389 -8.22 3.62 11.22
C ALA A 389 -7.88 2.68 12.39
N PRO A 390 -6.63 2.22 12.49
CA PRO A 390 -6.16 1.43 13.63
C PRO A 390 -6.55 2.12 14.93
N THR A 391 -7.22 1.39 15.84
CA THR A 391 -7.44 1.93 17.17
C THR A 391 -6.12 2.26 17.81
N GLU A 392 -6.22 3.21 18.72
CA GLU A 392 -5.35 3.41 19.85
C GLU A 392 -4.51 2.18 20.30
N ASN A 393 -5.01 0.93 20.39
CA ASN A 393 -4.18 -0.21 20.84
C ASN A 393 -3.76 -1.21 19.75
N ALA A 394 -3.98 -0.91 18.47
CA ALA A 394 -3.78 -1.87 17.36
C ALA A 394 -2.34 -2.36 17.21
N TYR A 395 -1.35 -1.52 17.52
CA TYR A 395 0.07 -1.89 17.43
C TYR A 395 0.53 -2.86 18.50
N THR A 396 0.33 -2.51 19.78
CA THR A 396 0.68 -3.39 20.91
C THR A 396 -0.03 -4.72 20.76
N HIS A 397 -1.23 -4.68 20.16
CA HIS A 397 -1.98 -5.85 19.81
C HIS A 397 -1.34 -6.70 18.70
N ALA A 398 -0.88 -6.09 17.60
CA ALA A 398 -0.16 -6.77 16.54
C ALA A 398 1.14 -7.42 17.02
N ALA A 399 1.91 -6.73 17.87
CA ALA A 399 3.10 -7.28 18.51
C ALA A 399 2.75 -8.51 19.37
N ALA A 400 1.69 -8.41 20.19
CA ALA A 400 1.22 -9.53 21.00
C ALA A 400 0.70 -10.72 20.16
N ILE A 401 0.14 -10.48 18.97
CA ILE A 401 -0.23 -11.55 18.03
C ILE A 401 1.03 -12.29 17.56
N LEU A 402 2.06 -11.55 17.14
CA LEU A 402 3.31 -12.13 16.67
C LEU A 402 4.01 -12.93 17.77
N ASP A 403 4.08 -12.40 18.99
CA ASP A 403 4.70 -13.06 20.14
C ASP A 403 3.99 -14.37 20.53
N ARG A 404 2.69 -14.50 20.22
CA ARG A 404 1.90 -15.71 20.48
C ARG A 404 2.04 -16.78 19.39
N ILE A 405 2.55 -16.43 18.21
CA ILE A 405 2.80 -17.40 17.15
C ILE A 405 4.17 -18.05 17.39
N PRO A 406 4.27 -19.38 17.46
CA PRO A 406 5.56 -20.07 17.59
C PRO A 406 6.56 -19.68 16.49
N GLU A 407 7.79 -19.31 16.87
CA GLU A 407 8.86 -18.92 15.92
C GLU A 407 9.06 -19.93 14.76
N PRO A 408 9.01 -21.27 14.97
CA PRO A 408 9.12 -22.21 13.85
C PRO A 408 8.02 -22.07 12.79
N LEU A 409 6.82 -21.63 13.17
CA LEU A 409 5.73 -21.36 12.23
C LEU A 409 5.94 -20.02 11.52
N LEU A 410 6.44 -19.00 12.21
CA LEU A 410 6.83 -17.73 11.59
C LEU A 410 7.93 -17.91 10.56
N ASP A 411 8.97 -18.68 10.88
CA ASP A 411 10.06 -18.98 9.94
C ASP A 411 9.54 -19.69 8.69
N ARG A 412 8.63 -20.65 8.85
CA ARG A 412 8.00 -21.35 7.72
C ARG A 412 7.09 -20.47 6.91
N ALA A 413 6.35 -19.55 7.53
CA ALA A 413 5.51 -18.58 6.82
C ALA A 413 6.38 -17.66 5.96
N ARG A 414 7.52 -17.23 6.50
CA ARG A 414 8.46 -16.34 5.80
C ARG A 414 9.24 -17.06 4.70
N ASP A 415 9.49 -18.36 4.84
CA ASP A 415 10.28 -19.14 3.87
C ASP A 415 9.52 -19.46 2.57
N ARG A 416 10.17 -19.21 1.43
CA ARG A 416 9.59 -19.41 0.09
C ARG A 416 9.12 -20.84 -0.17
N HIS A 417 9.82 -21.85 0.34
CA HIS A 417 9.50 -23.25 0.10
C HIS A 417 8.49 -23.79 1.13
N ALA A 418 8.63 -23.40 2.39
CA ALA A 418 7.80 -23.89 3.49
C ALA A 418 6.44 -23.18 3.62
N ALA A 419 6.29 -21.97 3.06
CA ALA A 419 5.05 -21.20 3.11
C ALA A 419 3.87 -21.93 2.45
N VAL A 420 4.10 -22.57 1.29
CA VAL A 420 3.03 -23.28 0.56
C VAL A 420 2.49 -24.49 1.35
N PRO A 421 3.33 -25.43 1.82
CA PRO A 421 2.85 -26.50 2.70
C PRO A 421 2.15 -25.97 3.95
N LEU A 422 2.65 -24.89 4.55
CA LEU A 422 2.04 -24.28 5.74
C LEU A 422 0.61 -23.79 5.45
N LEU A 423 0.41 -23.07 4.35
CA LEU A 423 -0.89 -22.55 3.94
C LEU A 423 -1.88 -23.65 3.57
N LEU A 424 -1.44 -24.66 2.84
CA LEU A 424 -2.29 -25.82 2.54
C LEU A 424 -2.65 -26.55 3.83
N GLY A 425 -1.71 -26.67 4.78
CA GLY A 425 -1.95 -27.24 6.10
C GLY A 425 -2.96 -26.46 6.95
N LEU A 426 -2.99 -25.12 6.85
CA LEU A 426 -4.01 -24.28 7.49
C LEU A 426 -5.43 -24.51 6.94
N LEU A 427 -5.54 -25.01 5.70
CA LEU A 427 -6.81 -25.32 5.03
C LEU A 427 -7.23 -26.79 5.20
N LEU A 428 -6.37 -27.65 5.75
CA LEU A 428 -6.71 -29.05 5.99
C LEU A 428 -7.66 -29.18 7.17
N SER A 429 -8.74 -29.93 6.96
CA SER A 429 -9.76 -30.19 7.97
C SER A 429 -9.22 -31.02 9.13
N THR A 430 -9.75 -30.77 10.32
CA THR A 430 -9.52 -31.65 11.48
C THR A 430 -10.24 -32.98 11.34
N GLU A 431 -11.31 -33.04 10.54
CA GLU A 431 -12.10 -34.24 10.30
C GLU A 431 -11.31 -35.25 9.45
N PRO A 432 -11.08 -36.49 9.92
CA PRO A 432 -10.21 -37.45 9.23
C PRO A 432 -10.65 -37.78 7.80
N GLU A 433 -11.95 -37.92 7.55
CA GLU A 433 -12.48 -38.28 6.22
C GLU A 433 -12.27 -37.14 5.21
N VAL A 434 -12.66 -35.92 5.60
CA VAL A 434 -12.45 -34.71 4.79
C VAL A 434 -10.96 -34.49 4.51
N ARG A 435 -10.12 -34.59 5.55
CA ARG A 435 -8.67 -34.42 5.42
C ARG A 435 -8.06 -35.43 4.44
N ASN A 436 -8.58 -36.66 4.39
CA ASN A 436 -8.10 -37.66 3.44
C ASN A 436 -8.48 -37.30 1.99
N HIS A 437 -9.71 -36.84 1.74
CA HIS A 437 -10.11 -36.35 0.41
C HIS A 437 -9.27 -35.13 -0.03
N GLN A 438 -9.05 -34.20 0.89
CA GLN A 438 -8.19 -33.04 0.69
C GLN A 438 -6.74 -33.42 0.36
N TYR A 439 -6.17 -34.37 1.11
CA TYR A 439 -4.83 -34.90 0.84
C TYR A 439 -4.73 -35.49 -0.57
N VAL A 440 -5.70 -36.32 -0.99
CA VAL A 440 -5.73 -36.91 -2.34
C VAL A 440 -5.82 -35.81 -3.41
N ALA A 441 -6.65 -34.80 -3.20
CA ALA A 441 -6.79 -33.68 -4.13
C ALA A 441 -5.47 -32.89 -4.31
N VAL A 442 -4.75 -32.63 -3.21
CA VAL A 442 -3.43 -31.98 -3.25
C VAL A 442 -2.41 -32.89 -3.93
N ALA A 443 -2.35 -34.17 -3.57
CA ALA A 443 -1.38 -35.13 -4.13
C ALA A 443 -1.54 -35.29 -5.65
N GLN A 444 -2.77 -35.32 -6.15
CA GLN A 444 -3.05 -35.40 -7.59
C GLN A 444 -2.64 -34.15 -8.36
N ARG A 445 -2.72 -32.96 -7.74
CA ARG A 445 -2.47 -31.67 -8.42
C ARG A 445 -1.05 -31.16 -8.26
N GLN A 446 -0.48 -31.35 -7.08
CA GLN A 446 0.80 -30.77 -6.66
C GLN A 446 1.87 -31.83 -6.38
N GLY A 447 1.53 -33.11 -6.47
CA GLY A 447 2.41 -34.23 -6.15
C GLY A 447 2.38 -34.62 -4.67
N GLN A 448 2.77 -35.88 -4.41
CA GLN A 448 2.74 -36.48 -3.08
C GLN A 448 3.64 -35.74 -2.07
N GLN A 449 4.83 -35.29 -2.49
CA GLN A 449 5.77 -34.60 -1.61
C GLN A 449 5.19 -33.35 -0.97
N LEU A 450 4.40 -32.56 -1.72
CA LEU A 450 3.76 -31.37 -1.19
C LEU A 450 2.60 -31.73 -0.28
N ALA A 451 1.79 -32.72 -0.66
CA ALA A 451 0.68 -33.21 0.16
C ALA A 451 1.15 -33.74 1.52
N ASP A 452 2.23 -34.52 1.55
CA ASP A 452 2.86 -35.00 2.78
C ASP A 452 3.37 -33.85 3.66
N SER A 453 3.95 -32.82 3.03
CA SER A 453 4.46 -31.66 3.74
C SER A 453 3.35 -30.79 4.30
N ALA A 454 2.23 -30.67 3.57
CA ALA A 454 1.03 -29.97 4.04
C ALA A 454 0.36 -30.71 5.20
N LEU A 455 0.33 -32.05 5.15
CA LEU A 455 -0.21 -32.87 6.24
C LEU A 455 0.63 -32.72 7.52
N ARG A 456 1.97 -32.78 7.41
CA ARG A 456 2.86 -32.48 8.54
C ARG A 456 2.64 -31.07 9.08
N ALA A 457 2.46 -30.08 8.21
CA ALA A 457 2.16 -28.72 8.62
C ALA A 457 0.85 -28.63 9.41
N ALA A 458 -0.22 -29.31 8.95
CA ALA A 458 -1.49 -29.34 9.65
C ALA A 458 -1.37 -29.93 11.06
N ASP A 459 -0.50 -30.93 11.24
CA ASP A 459 -0.22 -31.52 12.56
C ASP A 459 0.44 -30.52 13.50
N ASP A 460 1.43 -29.78 13.02
CA ASP A 460 2.11 -28.71 13.78
C ASP A 460 1.14 -27.56 14.14
N LEU A 461 0.14 -27.31 13.28
CA LEU A 461 -0.84 -26.24 13.42
C LEU A 461 -2.01 -26.58 14.36
N ARG A 462 -2.17 -27.84 14.80
CA ARG A 462 -3.30 -28.24 15.67
C ARG A 462 -3.33 -27.46 16.98
N ALA A 463 -2.16 -27.16 17.54
CA ALA A 463 -2.03 -26.42 18.78
C ALA A 463 -2.16 -24.90 18.61
N LEU A 464 -2.19 -24.40 17.37
CA LEU A 464 -2.33 -22.97 17.10
C LEU A 464 -3.79 -22.54 17.32
N PRO A 465 -4.05 -21.56 18.19
CA PRO A 465 -5.38 -20.99 18.38
C PRO A 465 -5.99 -20.49 17.06
N ALA A 466 -7.31 -20.63 16.91
CA ALA A 466 -8.01 -20.30 15.67
C ALA A 466 -7.78 -18.84 15.26
N GLU A 467 -7.78 -17.91 16.23
CA GLU A 467 -7.59 -16.48 16.01
C GLU A 467 -6.20 -16.10 15.48
N LEU A 468 -5.21 -17.00 15.54
CA LEU A 468 -3.84 -16.78 15.03
C LEU A 468 -3.61 -17.39 13.64
N ARG A 469 -4.56 -18.19 13.13
CA ARG A 469 -4.42 -18.87 11.82
C ARG A 469 -4.43 -17.90 10.66
N LEU A 470 -5.38 -16.96 10.65
CA LEU A 470 -5.46 -15.94 9.61
C LEU A 470 -4.25 -14.98 9.65
N PRO A 471 -3.83 -14.42 10.80
CA PRO A 471 -2.58 -13.66 10.90
C PRO A 471 -1.35 -14.43 10.37
N LEU A 472 -1.21 -15.71 10.71
CA LEU A 472 -0.10 -16.53 10.20
C LEU A 472 -0.14 -16.69 8.67
N ALA A 473 -1.34 -16.84 8.09
CA ALA A 473 -1.51 -16.95 6.65
C ALA A 473 -1.12 -15.65 5.93
N GLU A 474 -1.50 -14.49 6.46
CA GLU A 474 -1.16 -13.17 5.92
C GLU A 474 0.35 -12.90 5.96
N LEU A 475 1.04 -13.36 7.00
CA LEU A 475 2.50 -13.28 7.10
C LEU A 475 3.22 -14.14 6.05
N ALA A 476 2.57 -15.17 5.52
CA ALA A 476 3.15 -16.00 4.46
C ALA A 476 3.06 -15.34 3.07
N PHE A 477 2.21 -14.33 2.91
CA PHE A 477 1.90 -13.75 1.61
C PHE A 477 3.10 -13.17 0.84
N PRO A 478 4.06 -12.45 1.47
CA PRO A 478 5.26 -11.97 0.77
C PRO A 478 6.06 -13.11 0.12
N ALA A 479 6.19 -14.24 0.82
CA ALA A 479 6.93 -15.40 0.33
C ALA A 479 6.24 -16.05 -0.89
N LEU A 480 4.92 -15.93 -1.00
CA LEU A 480 4.16 -16.40 -2.15
C LEU A 480 4.35 -15.49 -3.36
N ARG A 481 4.34 -14.16 -3.18
CA ARG A 481 4.40 -13.17 -4.27
C ARG A 481 5.67 -13.27 -5.10
N GLU A 482 6.77 -13.74 -4.52
CA GLU A 482 8.05 -13.91 -5.23
C GLU A 482 8.06 -15.13 -6.19
N ARG A 483 6.98 -15.91 -6.22
CA ARG A 483 6.89 -17.13 -7.04
C ARG A 483 6.49 -16.81 -8.49
N PRO A 484 6.92 -17.64 -9.46
CA PRO A 484 6.48 -17.50 -10.84
C PRO A 484 4.95 -17.64 -10.98
N ASP A 485 4.37 -16.93 -11.93
CA ASP A 485 2.93 -16.90 -12.17
C ASP A 485 2.32 -18.30 -12.32
N ALA A 486 3.00 -19.22 -13.04
CA ALA A 486 2.53 -20.59 -13.22
C ALA A 486 2.42 -21.38 -11.90
N GLU A 487 3.32 -21.13 -10.94
CA GLU A 487 3.26 -21.76 -9.62
C GLU A 487 2.12 -21.18 -8.77
N LEU A 488 1.89 -19.87 -8.87
CA LEU A 488 0.79 -19.19 -8.19
C LEU A 488 -0.58 -19.63 -8.74
N GLU A 489 -0.72 -19.77 -10.05
CA GLU A 489 -1.93 -20.32 -10.68
C GLU A 489 -2.20 -21.76 -10.23
N SER A 490 -1.15 -22.58 -10.16
CA SER A 490 -1.23 -23.95 -9.65
C SER A 490 -1.67 -23.97 -8.18
N LEU A 491 -1.10 -23.10 -7.35
CA LEU A 491 -1.45 -22.97 -5.93
C LEU A 491 -2.92 -22.54 -5.77
N LEU A 492 -3.38 -21.53 -6.51
CA LEU A 492 -4.78 -21.09 -6.52
C LEU A 492 -5.72 -22.26 -6.85
N ALA A 493 -5.38 -23.06 -7.86
CA ALA A 493 -6.18 -24.22 -8.24
C ALA A 493 -6.20 -25.30 -7.15
N ALA A 494 -5.09 -25.51 -6.43
CA ALA A 494 -5.02 -26.44 -5.31
C ALA A 494 -5.82 -25.96 -4.09
N VAL A 495 -5.71 -24.68 -3.73
CA VAL A 495 -6.51 -24.04 -2.68
C VAL A 495 -7.99 -24.17 -3.02
N PHE A 496 -8.40 -23.82 -4.23
CA PHE A 496 -9.79 -23.98 -4.68
C PHE A 496 -10.28 -25.43 -4.55
N ALA A 497 -9.49 -26.41 -4.98
CA ALA A 497 -9.87 -27.82 -4.88
C ALA A 497 -9.97 -28.32 -3.43
N LEU A 498 -9.07 -27.89 -2.54
CA LEU A 498 -9.06 -28.24 -1.12
C LEU A 498 -10.35 -27.84 -0.42
N ILE A 499 -10.82 -26.63 -0.69
CA ILE A 499 -12.00 -26.04 -0.05
C ILE A 499 -13.28 -26.72 -0.53
N HIS A 500 -13.30 -27.27 -1.75
CA HIS A 500 -14.48 -27.92 -2.32
C HIS A 500 -14.46 -29.46 -2.15
N ALA A 501 -13.51 -30.01 -1.39
CA ALA A 501 -13.26 -31.45 -1.33
C ALA A 501 -14.39 -32.25 -0.64
N ASP A 502 -15.15 -31.64 0.27
CA ASP A 502 -16.22 -32.25 1.05
C ASP A 502 -17.63 -31.72 0.73
N GLY A 503 -17.72 -30.66 -0.09
CA GLY A 503 -18.98 -30.00 -0.41
C GLY A 503 -19.60 -29.21 0.75
N ALA A 504 -18.91 -29.04 1.88
CA ALA A 504 -19.42 -28.38 3.08
C ALA A 504 -18.36 -27.44 3.68
N ILE A 505 -18.42 -26.16 3.35
CA ILE A 505 -17.42 -25.17 3.79
C ILE A 505 -17.93 -24.43 5.02
N ASN A 506 -17.15 -24.48 6.11
CA ASN A 506 -17.42 -23.67 7.29
C ASN A 506 -16.94 -22.21 7.13
N VAL A 507 -17.40 -21.32 8.00
CA VAL A 507 -17.14 -19.86 7.88
C VAL A 507 -15.65 -19.54 7.98
N THR A 508 -14.91 -20.17 8.89
CA THR A 508 -13.48 -19.89 9.09
C THR A 508 -12.65 -20.38 7.90
N GLU A 509 -12.93 -21.56 7.36
CA GLU A 509 -12.31 -22.07 6.13
C GLU A 509 -12.63 -21.17 4.94
N TYR A 510 -13.88 -20.72 4.83
CA TYR A 510 -14.30 -19.76 3.81
C TYR A 510 -13.52 -18.44 3.92
N CYS A 511 -13.42 -17.86 5.11
CA CYS A 511 -12.73 -16.59 5.34
C CYS A 511 -11.25 -16.68 4.98
N LEU A 512 -10.56 -17.66 5.55
CA LEU A 512 -9.14 -17.89 5.31
C LEU A 512 -8.85 -18.10 3.82
N SER A 513 -9.60 -18.99 3.18
CA SER A 513 -9.39 -19.28 1.77
C SER A 513 -9.75 -18.12 0.86
N ARG A 514 -10.86 -17.42 1.10
CA ARG A 514 -11.32 -16.34 0.24
C ARG A 514 -10.37 -15.14 0.29
N LEU A 515 -9.82 -14.82 1.46
CA LEU A 515 -8.75 -13.83 1.60
C LEU A 515 -7.49 -14.25 0.84
N LEU A 516 -6.99 -15.47 1.10
CA LEU A 516 -5.81 -16.00 0.39
C LEU A 516 -5.99 -15.99 -1.14
N LEU A 517 -7.14 -16.47 -1.63
CA LEU A 517 -7.46 -16.47 -3.06
C LEU A 517 -7.55 -15.06 -3.63
N ALA A 518 -8.11 -14.10 -2.88
CA ALA A 518 -8.20 -12.70 -3.31
C ALA A 518 -6.82 -12.05 -3.43
N GLU A 519 -5.98 -12.22 -2.40
CA GLU A 519 -4.63 -11.67 -2.39
C GLU A 519 -3.74 -12.32 -3.47
N LEU A 520 -3.75 -13.65 -3.59
CA LEU A 520 -3.00 -14.38 -4.62
C LEU A 520 -3.45 -14.01 -6.04
N ALA A 521 -4.76 -13.85 -6.27
CA ALA A 521 -5.28 -13.41 -7.56
C ALA A 521 -4.87 -11.96 -7.88
N GLU A 522 -4.80 -11.08 -6.88
CA GLU A 522 -4.28 -9.71 -7.05
C GLU A 522 -2.80 -9.69 -7.41
N SER A 523 -2.00 -10.59 -6.80
CA SER A 523 -0.58 -10.75 -7.15
C SER A 523 -0.39 -11.15 -8.61
N LEU A 524 -1.18 -12.11 -9.11
CA LEU A 524 -1.11 -12.58 -10.49
C LEU A 524 -1.63 -11.55 -11.50
N ARG A 525 -2.64 -10.79 -11.11
CA ARG A 525 -3.32 -9.82 -11.97
C ARG A 525 -3.47 -8.48 -11.24
N PRO A 526 -2.37 -7.73 -11.06
CA PRO A 526 -2.44 -6.38 -10.49
C PRO A 526 -3.35 -5.46 -11.34
N ASP A 527 -3.55 -5.83 -12.61
CA ASP A 527 -4.40 -5.15 -13.57
C ASP A 527 -5.91 -5.43 -13.45
N SER A 528 -6.34 -6.41 -12.65
CA SER A 528 -7.74 -6.86 -12.65
C SER A 528 -8.73 -5.81 -12.08
N ARG A 529 -8.29 -4.98 -11.13
CA ARG A 529 -9.17 -4.07 -10.39
C ARG A 529 -9.20 -2.63 -10.92
N TRP A 530 -8.72 -2.39 -12.14
CA TRP A 530 -8.93 -1.11 -12.85
C TRP A 530 -10.40 -0.85 -13.25
N ARG A 531 -11.35 -1.68 -12.79
CA ARG A 531 -12.78 -1.37 -12.83
C ARG A 531 -13.04 -0.18 -11.92
N THR A 532 -13.15 1.01 -12.53
CA THR A 532 -13.76 2.18 -11.89
C THR A 532 -15.06 1.75 -11.20
N ASP A 533 -15.14 1.90 -9.88
CA ASP A 533 -16.37 1.68 -9.13
C ASP A 533 -17.50 2.49 -9.77
N ARG A 534 -18.42 1.79 -10.41
CA ARG A 534 -19.52 2.41 -11.19
C ARG A 534 -20.87 1.95 -10.72
N ARG A 535 -20.94 0.82 -10.01
CA ARG A 535 -22.20 0.19 -9.64
C ARG A 535 -22.81 0.93 -8.46
N LYS A 536 -24.10 1.25 -8.58
CA LYS A 536 -24.89 1.81 -7.49
C LYS A 536 -25.40 0.65 -6.63
N LEU A 537 -25.57 0.92 -5.34
CA LEU A 537 -26.19 -0.04 -4.41
C LEU A 537 -27.56 -0.56 -4.88
N THR A 538 -28.33 0.27 -5.59
CA THR A 538 -29.63 -0.12 -6.19
C THR A 538 -29.53 -1.30 -7.16
N ASP A 539 -28.39 -1.43 -7.83
CA ASP A 539 -28.15 -2.46 -8.86
C ASP A 539 -27.49 -3.71 -8.25
N ALA A 540 -27.13 -3.66 -6.96
CA ALA A 540 -26.48 -4.71 -6.20
C ALA A 540 -27.34 -5.21 -5.02
N ARG A 541 -28.63 -4.84 -4.97
CA ARG A 541 -29.52 -5.14 -3.83
C ARG A 541 -29.59 -6.62 -3.49
N SER A 542 -29.70 -7.49 -4.50
CA SER A 542 -29.78 -8.94 -4.29
C SER A 542 -28.49 -9.50 -3.68
N ALA A 543 -27.34 -9.08 -4.21
CA ALA A 543 -26.03 -9.49 -3.70
C ALA A 543 -25.80 -8.99 -2.26
N ALA A 544 -26.18 -7.74 -1.97
CA ALA A 544 -26.06 -7.18 -0.64
C ALA A 544 -27.03 -7.84 0.36
N ALA A 545 -28.26 -8.14 -0.07
CA ALA A 545 -29.22 -8.89 0.74
C ALA A 545 -28.73 -10.30 1.06
N ALA A 546 -28.18 -11.01 0.08
CA ALA A 546 -27.59 -12.34 0.29
C ALA A 546 -26.46 -12.29 1.32
N LEU A 547 -25.57 -11.29 1.23
CA LEU A 547 -24.51 -11.08 2.22
C LEU A 547 -25.06 -10.85 3.63
N LEU A 548 -25.98 -9.90 3.80
CA LEU A 548 -26.57 -9.62 5.11
C LEU A 548 -27.36 -10.82 5.67
N ALA A 549 -28.03 -11.60 4.82
CA ALA A 549 -28.79 -12.77 5.24
C ALA A 549 -27.88 -13.90 5.73
N ILE A 550 -26.76 -14.14 5.03
CA ILE A 550 -25.74 -15.12 5.46
C ILE A 550 -25.12 -14.69 6.79
N LEU A 551 -24.76 -13.41 6.92
CA LEU A 551 -24.21 -12.86 8.16
C LEU A 551 -25.15 -13.06 9.34
N ALA A 552 -26.44 -12.74 9.14
CA ALA A 552 -27.44 -12.93 10.16
C ALA A 552 -27.62 -14.40 10.55
N GLN A 553 -27.58 -15.31 9.57
CA GLN A 553 -27.67 -16.76 9.81
C GLN A 553 -26.45 -17.30 10.56
N VAL A 554 -25.26 -16.75 10.31
CA VAL A 554 -24.01 -17.17 10.97
C VAL A 554 -23.94 -16.66 12.42
N GLY A 555 -24.35 -15.42 12.65
CA GLY A 555 -24.26 -14.79 13.97
C GLY A 555 -25.35 -15.23 14.95
N HIS A 556 -26.55 -15.55 14.45
CA HIS A 556 -27.72 -15.76 15.28
C HIS A 556 -28.26 -17.19 15.12
N PRO A 557 -28.26 -18.01 16.19
CA PRO A 557 -28.70 -19.41 16.12
C PRO A 557 -30.22 -19.52 15.93
N ASP A 558 -30.99 -18.55 16.43
CA ASP A 558 -32.43 -18.49 16.24
C ASP A 558 -32.81 -17.76 14.96
N ARG A 559 -33.76 -18.32 14.20
CA ARG A 559 -34.20 -17.75 12.93
C ARG A 559 -34.86 -16.38 13.11
N ALA A 560 -35.62 -16.16 14.19
CA ALA A 560 -36.29 -14.88 14.41
C ALA A 560 -35.31 -13.79 14.86
N GLU A 561 -34.27 -14.15 15.62
CA GLU A 561 -33.12 -13.27 15.90
C GLU A 561 -32.34 -12.92 14.64
N ALA A 562 -32.00 -13.91 13.82
CA ALA A 562 -31.35 -13.68 12.53
C ALA A 562 -32.17 -12.75 11.63
N GLU A 563 -33.49 -12.94 11.54
CA GLU A 563 -34.35 -12.05 10.76
C GLU A 563 -34.34 -10.61 11.30
N ARG A 564 -34.37 -10.41 12.62
CA ARG A 564 -34.27 -9.08 13.23
C ARG A 564 -32.92 -8.41 12.96
N ALA A 565 -31.83 -9.15 13.10
CA ALA A 565 -30.48 -8.67 12.78
C ALA A 565 -30.36 -8.29 11.30
N PHE A 566 -30.88 -9.13 10.40
CA PHE A 566 -30.95 -8.85 8.97
C PHE A 566 -31.72 -7.56 8.68
N GLN A 567 -32.91 -7.36 9.28
CA GLN A 567 -33.69 -6.15 9.07
C GLN A 567 -32.98 -4.89 9.61
N ALA A 568 -32.23 -5.00 10.71
CA ALA A 568 -31.39 -3.91 11.21
C ALA A 568 -30.31 -3.52 10.17
N GLY A 569 -29.66 -4.52 9.57
CA GLY A 569 -28.71 -4.32 8.47
C GLY A 569 -29.35 -3.69 7.23
N VAL A 570 -30.51 -4.17 6.80
CA VAL A 570 -31.26 -3.62 5.65
C VAL A 570 -31.65 -2.16 5.91
N ALA A 571 -32.09 -1.82 7.11
CA ALA A 571 -32.43 -0.44 7.48
C ALA A 571 -31.22 0.50 7.39
N ALA A 572 -30.03 0.05 7.80
CA ALA A 572 -28.78 0.79 7.65
C ALA A 572 -28.36 0.93 6.17
N LEU A 573 -28.55 -0.13 5.38
CA LEU A 573 -28.13 -0.20 3.98
C LEU A 573 -29.03 0.64 3.04
N LEU A 574 -30.34 0.41 3.12
CA LEU A 574 -31.38 0.96 2.24
C LEU A 574 -32.59 1.44 3.07
N PRO A 575 -32.49 2.62 3.71
CA PRO A 575 -33.58 3.16 4.52
C PRO A 575 -34.89 3.23 3.74
N GLY A 576 -35.96 2.67 4.30
CA GLY A 576 -37.30 2.68 3.70
C GLY A 576 -37.55 1.69 2.57
N THR A 577 -36.59 0.79 2.25
CA THR A 577 -36.80 -0.28 1.25
C THR A 577 -36.82 -1.64 1.95
N PRO A 578 -37.98 -2.28 2.13
CA PRO A 578 -38.04 -3.58 2.78
C PRO A 578 -37.43 -4.66 1.87
N LEU A 579 -36.63 -5.54 2.45
CA LEU A 579 -36.11 -6.74 1.79
C LEU A 579 -36.49 -7.97 2.62
N PRO A 580 -36.90 -9.08 2.00
CA PRO A 580 -37.24 -10.30 2.73
C PRO A 580 -35.98 -11.01 3.22
N TYR A 581 -36.05 -11.60 4.41
CA TYR A 581 -34.99 -12.47 4.92
C TYR A 581 -35.05 -13.83 4.22
N ALA A 582 -34.14 -14.05 3.28
CA ALA A 582 -34.03 -15.27 2.48
C ALA A 582 -32.55 -15.71 2.40
N PRO A 583 -32.02 -16.39 3.44
CA PRO A 583 -30.65 -16.90 3.40
C PRO A 583 -30.49 -17.93 2.27
N PRO A 584 -29.43 -17.87 1.46
CA PRO A 584 -29.18 -18.83 0.38
C PRO A 584 -28.94 -20.25 0.91
N GLU A 585 -29.43 -21.26 0.19
CA GLU A 585 -29.30 -22.67 0.58
C GLU A 585 -27.84 -23.14 0.71
N ASN A 586 -26.94 -22.60 -0.13
CA ASN A 586 -25.52 -22.95 -0.13
C ASN A 586 -24.68 -22.14 0.88
N GLY A 587 -25.31 -21.38 1.78
CA GLY A 587 -24.63 -20.60 2.82
C GLY A 587 -23.56 -19.65 2.26
N VAL A 588 -22.37 -19.64 2.88
CA VAL A 588 -21.24 -18.76 2.51
C VAL A 588 -20.78 -18.92 1.06
N LEU A 589 -20.96 -20.09 0.42
CA LEU A 589 -20.60 -20.30 -0.98
C LEU A 589 -21.40 -19.43 -1.96
N ALA A 590 -22.63 -19.05 -1.59
CA ALA A 590 -23.43 -18.17 -2.43
C ALA A 590 -22.76 -16.80 -2.63
N LEU A 591 -21.86 -16.40 -1.72
CA LEU A 591 -21.11 -15.15 -1.80
C LEU A 591 -20.13 -15.11 -2.98
N GLU A 592 -19.66 -16.26 -3.51
CA GLU A 592 -18.76 -16.27 -4.67
C GLU A 592 -19.39 -15.59 -5.90
N THR A 593 -20.72 -15.67 -6.03
CA THR A 593 -21.46 -14.96 -7.10
C THR A 593 -21.78 -13.51 -6.74
N ALA A 594 -21.79 -13.17 -5.44
CA ALA A 594 -22.06 -11.83 -4.95
C ALA A 594 -20.81 -10.92 -5.02
N TRP A 595 -19.62 -11.45 -4.75
CA TRP A 595 -18.39 -10.65 -4.65
C TRP A 595 -18.08 -9.80 -5.87
N PRO A 596 -18.15 -10.31 -7.12
CA PRO A 596 -17.88 -9.48 -8.30
C PRO A 596 -18.82 -8.28 -8.41
N VAL A 597 -20.04 -8.38 -7.88
CA VAL A 597 -21.04 -7.31 -7.88
C VAL A 597 -20.77 -6.31 -6.75
N LEU A 598 -20.44 -6.82 -5.55
CA LEU A 598 -20.20 -6.01 -4.36
C LEU A 598 -18.88 -5.23 -4.43
N ASP A 599 -17.83 -5.81 -5.03
CA ASP A 599 -16.55 -5.11 -5.19
C ASP A 599 -16.63 -3.92 -6.17
N GLU A 600 -17.56 -3.95 -7.14
CA GLU A 600 -17.79 -2.84 -8.09
C GLU A 600 -18.57 -1.65 -7.50
N LEU A 601 -19.01 -1.75 -6.24
CA LEU A 601 -19.75 -0.69 -5.57
C LEU A 601 -18.91 0.58 -5.41
N ARG A 602 -19.56 1.73 -5.62
CA ARG A 602 -18.96 3.04 -5.34
C ARG A 602 -18.53 3.12 -3.87
N PRO A 603 -17.48 3.88 -3.51
CA PRO A 603 -16.98 3.93 -2.14
C PRO A 603 -18.02 4.32 -1.08
N ALA A 604 -18.91 5.27 -1.42
CA ALA A 604 -20.00 5.67 -0.51
C ALA A 604 -21.03 4.54 -0.30
N ASP A 605 -21.21 3.67 -1.29
CA ASP A 605 -22.08 2.50 -1.16
C ASP A 605 -21.36 1.37 -0.41
N LYS A 606 -20.03 1.22 -0.57
CA LYS A 606 -19.19 0.32 0.24
C LYS A 606 -19.21 0.71 1.73
N GLU A 607 -19.11 2.00 2.05
CA GLU A 607 -19.23 2.53 3.42
C GLU A 607 -20.56 2.12 4.06
N ARG A 608 -21.67 2.28 3.33
CA ARG A 608 -23.01 1.87 3.81
C ARG A 608 -23.14 0.36 3.95
N LEU A 609 -22.53 -0.41 3.04
CA LEU A 609 -22.50 -1.87 3.12
C LEU A 609 -21.75 -2.35 4.36
N VAL A 610 -20.56 -1.81 4.63
CA VAL A 610 -19.79 -2.12 5.83
C VAL A 610 -20.56 -1.74 7.09
N ALA A 611 -21.17 -0.55 7.14
CA ALA A 611 -22.01 -0.15 8.27
C ALA A 611 -23.20 -1.09 8.49
N ALA A 612 -23.83 -1.57 7.41
CA ALA A 612 -24.91 -2.56 7.48
C ALA A 612 -24.42 -3.92 7.98
N THR A 613 -23.27 -4.40 7.51
CA THR A 613 -22.62 -5.63 8.01
C THR A 613 -22.36 -5.54 9.51
N VAL A 614 -21.79 -4.42 9.98
CA VAL A 614 -21.56 -4.19 11.42
C VAL A 614 -22.88 -4.20 12.19
N ALA A 615 -23.94 -3.56 11.68
CA ALA A 615 -25.25 -3.55 12.31
C ALA A 615 -25.90 -4.95 12.44
N VAL A 616 -25.66 -5.85 11.49
CA VAL A 616 -26.11 -7.26 11.57
C VAL A 616 -25.34 -8.02 12.64
N ILE A 617 -24.01 -7.94 12.61
CA ILE A 617 -23.13 -8.71 13.49
C ILE A 617 -23.27 -8.23 14.94
N SER A 618 -23.43 -6.93 15.17
CA SER A 618 -23.51 -6.35 16.52
C SER A 618 -24.92 -6.31 17.10
N HIS A 619 -25.90 -6.98 16.48
CA HIS A 619 -27.31 -6.84 16.84
C HIS A 619 -27.62 -7.29 18.28
N ASP A 620 -26.94 -8.33 18.76
CA ASP A 620 -27.06 -8.88 20.11
C ASP A 620 -26.07 -8.25 21.12
N GLY A 621 -25.20 -7.35 20.66
CA GLY A 621 -24.21 -6.67 21.48
C GLY A 621 -22.96 -7.51 21.82
N GLU A 622 -22.81 -8.70 21.24
CA GLU A 622 -21.63 -9.55 21.35
C GLU A 622 -21.09 -9.88 19.95
N MET A 623 -19.80 -10.19 19.83
CA MET A 623 -19.22 -10.68 18.57
C MET A 623 -18.44 -11.95 18.82
N THR A 624 -18.72 -12.97 18.02
CA THR A 624 -17.97 -14.22 18.00
C THR A 624 -16.76 -14.12 17.07
N VAL A 625 -15.76 -14.99 17.27
CA VAL A 625 -14.56 -15.04 16.40
C VAL A 625 -14.93 -15.24 14.91
N PRO A 626 -15.84 -16.16 14.53
CA PRO A 626 -16.24 -16.32 13.13
C PRO A 626 -16.88 -15.06 12.53
N GLU A 627 -17.65 -14.30 13.31
CA GLU A 627 -18.25 -13.04 12.83
C GLU A 627 -17.19 -11.96 12.61
N VAL A 628 -16.21 -11.87 13.50
CA VAL A 628 -15.08 -10.95 13.37
C VAL A 628 -14.22 -11.29 12.15
N GLU A 629 -13.91 -12.58 11.96
CA GLU A 629 -13.15 -13.06 10.78
C GLU A 629 -13.92 -12.82 9.48
N LEU A 630 -15.24 -13.03 9.49
CA LEU A 630 -16.08 -12.78 8.33
C LEU A 630 -16.19 -11.29 8.03
N LEU A 631 -16.38 -10.43 9.05
CA LEU A 631 -16.32 -8.97 8.89
C LEU A 631 -14.97 -8.53 8.30
N ARG A 632 -13.87 -9.07 8.82
CA ARG A 632 -12.52 -8.78 8.33
C ARG A 632 -12.34 -9.23 6.88
N THR A 633 -12.87 -10.40 6.53
CA THR A 633 -12.88 -10.91 5.15
C THR A 633 -13.67 -9.99 4.22
N ILE A 634 -14.87 -9.58 4.61
CA ILE A 634 -15.71 -8.62 3.87
C ILE A 634 -14.95 -7.32 3.65
N CYS A 635 -14.37 -6.78 4.72
CA CYS A 635 -13.58 -5.56 4.72
C CYS A 635 -12.37 -5.65 3.76
N GLY A 636 -11.61 -6.74 3.83
CA GLY A 636 -10.49 -7.01 2.91
C GLY A 636 -10.92 -7.08 1.45
N LEU A 637 -12.00 -7.83 1.16
CA LEU A 637 -12.53 -7.97 -0.21
C LEU A 637 -13.06 -6.66 -0.79
N LEU A 638 -13.63 -5.79 0.05
CA LEU A 638 -14.13 -4.47 -0.34
C LEU A 638 -13.04 -3.39 -0.39
N HIS A 639 -11.79 -3.71 -0.07
CA HIS A 639 -10.66 -2.77 0.06
C HIS A 639 -10.82 -1.70 1.16
N CYS A 640 -11.40 -2.12 2.27
CA CYS A 640 -11.60 -1.33 3.47
C CYS A 640 -10.89 -2.04 4.62
N PRO A 641 -9.55 -1.96 4.74
CA PRO A 641 -8.79 -2.84 5.63
C PRO A 641 -9.27 -2.72 7.08
N LEU A 642 -9.47 -3.87 7.73
CA LEU A 642 -9.87 -3.95 9.12
C LEU A 642 -8.79 -4.73 9.90
N PRO A 643 -8.15 -4.11 10.91
CA PRO A 643 -7.17 -4.79 11.75
C PRO A 643 -7.79 -5.98 12.51
N PRO A 644 -6.99 -6.98 12.92
CA PRO A 644 -7.46 -8.05 13.79
C PRO A 644 -8.10 -7.49 15.06
N MET A 645 -9.29 -7.99 15.40
CA MET A 645 -9.95 -7.68 16.67
C MET A 645 -9.88 -8.93 17.55
N VAL A 646 -8.74 -9.21 18.15
CA VAL A 646 -8.67 -10.34 19.11
C VAL A 646 -9.19 -9.83 20.45
N GLY A 647 -10.05 -10.64 21.07
CA GLY A 647 -10.66 -10.33 22.35
C GLY A 647 -9.62 -9.97 23.41
N VAL A 648 -9.81 -8.81 24.04
CA VAL A 648 -9.37 -8.66 25.43
C VAL A 648 -10.19 -9.68 26.20
N SER A 649 -9.55 -10.78 26.59
CA SER A 649 -10.11 -11.65 27.63
C SER A 649 -10.45 -10.73 28.80
N THR A 650 -11.73 -10.61 29.10
CA THR A 650 -12.15 -10.02 30.37
C THR A 650 -11.54 -10.90 31.45
N GLY A 651 -10.67 -10.30 32.26
CA GLY A 651 -10.24 -10.89 33.53
C GLY A 651 -11.39 -10.96 34.52
#